data_AF-A0A968TZ65-F1
#
_entry.id   AF-A0A968TZ65-F1
#
_cell.length_a   1.000
_cell.length_b   1.000
_cell.length_c   1.000
_cell.angle_alpha   90.00
_cell.angle_beta   90.00
_cell.angle_gamma   90.00
#
_symmetry.space_group_name_H-M   'P 1'
#
loop_
_entity.id
_entity.type
_entity.pdbx_description
1 polymer ?
#
loop_
_entity_poly.entity_id
_entity_poly.type
_entity_poly.pdbx_seq_one_letter_code
_entity_poly.pdbx_strand_id
1 'polypeptide(L)'
;MLDGLPFQAQLGAISLRSTAMADTEQAAELPPVPGFWRLGWLLFMQPLTLHRLFVAWGLKNDPSLWVLRHRLMAGDQMLRVLLARLAGWLVLGMPAITLTIAAGLDLAAVAVDWGGVAGGVAGGVAGGVAIGTVLGVASAAAVGVAFGFASGIALGVGGSIVIGLAFGAASGIVFMVVANISREYFAGIALGIALGVGAYISLRYAGLSFAGFSFILFLFRLPVYLLEMLVSAILLLLAKFNPPLSRQLAAFLPYRYHDFIFFPLPFVAPFLVILGETYPLLIQQVLVEAAGSQGQKVCARRALRRLRGMFLERAARESLYAITAEQRWPLRFDLQNHQVEALSPAIISIAEVAKDLEAARATNSHFQRQQALGRARKKINETFNRLFAASWFKSSERHLFPVVQTWLNRVADEEAALAGLNRERPQVPPVFVTGVPLTPSEESLFTGRQDLARLIDQDLATTRPVPLVLQGQRRMGKSTLLNFLPRLLGTGTRIVSLDFQGLSGNPLKAEPHRWIAAEVARTLTVEGIEDRSPPEPAAWGATLDWLTTLEEPLTTANRRLLIAIDEVEGLERGIREGWGDPAFLDFLRAAGDRLRRIRFLLVTAHPFARLGPHWSDRLISAQTRRLGPLVEPEARQLLTEPIPGFPDIYPPGGVERLLHETACHPYLLQLTAYDLTRRLNDAGRLKATEDDLDAALDQALEDNNLFQNLWDDFTDTERHLLAALARGHEPASRPQAQQGEAHGADAEHLARQAPRSAGRRAPASAGRHAVRAA
;
A
#
# COMPACT_ATOMS: atom_id res chain seq x y z
N MET A 1 29.83 -26.88 9.79
CA MET A 1 30.52 -25.90 8.94
C MET A 1 29.49 -25.08 8.16
N LEU A 2 28.69 -24.25 8.84
CA LEU A 2 27.88 -23.18 8.23
C LEU A 2 27.47 -22.17 9.34
N ASP A 3 28.40 -21.84 10.25
CA ASP A 3 28.23 -20.78 11.23
C ASP A 3 29.12 -19.61 10.79
N GLY A 4 28.55 -18.57 10.19
CA GLY A 4 29.30 -17.36 9.85
C GLY A 4 28.98 -16.63 8.54
N LEU A 5 27.79 -16.79 7.95
CA LEU A 5 27.38 -15.94 6.81
C LEU A 5 26.43 -14.82 7.26
N PRO A 6 26.59 -13.58 6.74
CA PRO A 6 25.72 -12.46 7.06
C PRO A 6 24.27 -12.73 6.64
N PHE A 7 23.32 -12.30 7.46
CA PHE A 7 21.88 -12.56 7.32
C PHE A 7 21.29 -12.21 5.94
N GLN A 8 21.85 -11.21 5.24
CA GLN A 8 21.49 -10.89 3.85
C GLN A 8 21.79 -12.02 2.86
N ALA A 9 22.88 -12.77 3.03
CA ALA A 9 23.22 -13.90 2.17
C ALA A 9 22.26 -15.09 2.37
N GLN A 10 21.73 -15.26 3.59
CA GLN A 10 20.70 -16.27 3.86
C GLN A 10 19.35 -15.90 3.22
N LEU A 11 19.02 -14.61 3.11
CA LEU A 11 17.80 -14.12 2.46
C LEU A 11 17.90 -14.10 0.92
N GLY A 12 19.06 -13.78 0.35
CA GLY A 12 19.30 -13.90 -1.09
C GLY A 12 19.12 -15.34 -1.61
N ALA A 13 19.46 -16.34 -0.79
CA ALA A 13 19.23 -17.75 -1.10
C ALA A 13 17.74 -18.17 -1.04
N ILE A 14 16.88 -17.40 -0.35
CA ILE A 14 15.45 -17.69 -0.19
C ILE A 14 14.66 -17.29 -1.46
N SER A 15 15.16 -16.36 -2.28
CA SER A 15 14.44 -15.87 -3.48
C SER A 15 14.76 -16.63 -4.78
N LEU A 16 15.74 -17.54 -4.79
CA LEU A 16 16.21 -18.22 -6.01
C LEU A 16 15.95 -19.75 -6.04
N ARG A 17 15.18 -20.29 -5.09
CA ARG A 17 14.78 -21.73 -5.08
C ARG A 17 13.27 -21.95 -5.05
N SER A 18 12.49 -21.03 -5.63
CA SER A 18 11.04 -21.18 -5.77
C SER A 18 10.59 -21.89 -7.05
N THR A 19 11.50 -22.30 -7.94
CA THR A 19 11.13 -22.92 -9.23
C THR A 19 12.17 -23.96 -9.64
N ALA A 20 12.22 -25.08 -8.93
CA ALA A 20 12.81 -26.35 -9.41
C ALA A 20 12.56 -27.47 -8.37
N MET A 21 11.31 -27.84 -8.15
CA MET A 21 10.95 -29.24 -7.94
C MET A 21 9.89 -29.49 -9.02
N ALA A 22 10.29 -29.85 -10.25
CA ALA A 22 10.44 -31.26 -10.63
C ALA A 22 9.28 -32.04 -9.98
N ASP A 23 8.12 -32.17 -10.62
CA ASP A 23 7.92 -32.88 -11.89
C ASP A 23 8.96 -34.01 -12.06
N THR A 24 9.10 -34.78 -10.99
CA THR A 24 9.41 -36.20 -11.10
C THR A 24 8.12 -36.93 -10.80
N GLU A 25 7.38 -37.26 -11.86
CA GLU A 25 6.61 -38.51 -11.96
C GLU A 25 7.58 -39.69 -11.73
N GLN A 26 8.11 -39.82 -10.52
CA GLN A 26 8.53 -41.10 -10.02
C GLN A 26 7.23 -41.84 -9.72
N ALA A 27 6.94 -42.88 -10.50
CA ALA A 27 5.91 -43.85 -10.23
C ALA A 27 5.90 -44.10 -8.71
N ALA A 28 4.87 -43.61 -8.02
CA ALA A 28 4.82 -43.64 -6.58
C ALA A 28 4.89 -45.10 -6.13
N GLU A 29 6.06 -45.54 -5.69
CA GLU A 29 6.20 -46.82 -5.02
C GLU A 29 5.18 -46.82 -3.89
N LEU A 30 4.23 -47.76 -3.97
CA LEU A 30 3.18 -47.90 -2.97
C LEU A 30 3.87 -47.95 -1.60
N PRO A 31 3.45 -47.11 -0.63
CA PRO A 31 4.13 -47.09 0.67
C PRO A 31 4.08 -48.48 1.29
N PRO A 32 5.20 -49.00 1.84
CA PRO A 32 5.24 -50.36 2.35
C PRO A 32 4.26 -50.53 3.52
N VAL A 33 3.67 -51.72 3.64
CA VAL A 33 2.77 -52.03 4.76
C VAL A 33 3.55 -51.88 6.09
N PRO A 34 3.08 -51.03 7.02
CA PRO A 34 3.74 -50.82 8.32
C PRO A 34 3.91 -52.14 9.08
N GLY A 35 5.06 -52.33 9.73
CA GLY A 35 5.31 -53.50 10.59
C GLY A 35 4.22 -53.67 11.66
N PHE A 36 4.11 -54.87 12.24
CA PHE A 36 3.02 -55.25 13.15
C PHE A 36 2.74 -54.20 14.23
N TRP A 37 3.74 -53.78 15.00
CA TRP A 37 3.59 -52.78 16.06
C TRP A 37 3.25 -51.38 15.56
N ARG A 38 3.83 -50.95 14.43
CA ARG A 38 3.53 -49.63 13.83
C ARG A 38 2.11 -49.60 13.28
N LEU A 39 1.62 -50.69 12.70
CA LEU A 39 0.23 -50.81 12.27
C LEU A 39 -0.73 -50.71 13.47
N GLY A 40 -0.38 -51.34 14.59
CA GLY A 40 -1.12 -51.18 15.84
C GLY A 40 -1.14 -49.74 16.33
N TRP A 41 0.02 -49.08 16.37
CA TRP A 41 0.10 -47.67 16.73
C TRP A 41 -0.75 -46.78 15.82
N LEU A 42 -0.69 -46.97 14.50
CA LEU A 42 -1.53 -46.24 13.56
C LEU A 42 -3.03 -46.52 13.79
N LEU A 43 -3.40 -47.76 14.12
CA LEU A 43 -4.79 -48.13 14.43
C LEU A 43 -5.33 -47.39 15.66
N PHE A 44 -4.54 -47.24 16.73
CA PHE A 44 -5.01 -46.61 17.98
C PHE A 44 -4.74 -45.11 18.07
N MET A 45 -3.59 -44.65 17.60
CA MET A 45 -3.08 -43.30 17.82
C MET A 45 -3.16 -42.41 16.58
N GLN A 46 -3.11 -42.97 15.36
CA GLN A 46 -3.09 -42.19 14.11
C GLN A 46 -3.99 -42.75 13.00
N PRO A 47 -5.31 -42.90 13.23
CA PRO A 47 -6.18 -43.53 12.25
C PRO A 47 -6.46 -42.65 11.02
N LEU A 48 -6.29 -41.32 11.10
CA LEU A 48 -6.36 -40.46 9.91
C LEU A 48 -5.16 -40.70 8.99
N THR A 49 -3.98 -40.86 9.59
CA THR A 49 -2.77 -41.25 8.86
C THR A 49 -2.94 -42.65 8.26
N LEU A 50 -3.51 -43.61 8.98
CA LEU A 50 -3.84 -44.94 8.46
C LEU A 50 -4.83 -44.87 7.29
N HIS A 51 -5.86 -44.04 7.39
CA HIS A 51 -6.83 -43.84 6.31
C HIS A 51 -6.19 -43.25 5.06
N ARG A 52 -5.26 -42.28 5.19
CA ARG A 52 -4.50 -41.77 4.04
C ARG A 52 -3.66 -42.85 3.38
N LEU A 53 -3.04 -43.74 4.17
CA LEU A 53 -2.32 -44.90 3.64
C LEU A 53 -3.26 -45.87 2.92
N PHE A 54 -4.46 -46.10 3.44
CA PHE A 54 -5.47 -46.93 2.77
C PHE A 54 -5.90 -46.33 1.43
N VAL A 55 -6.13 -45.02 1.37
CA VAL A 55 -6.42 -44.32 0.12
C VAL A 55 -5.25 -44.44 -0.85
N ALA A 56 -4.01 -44.28 -0.38
CA ALA A 56 -2.80 -44.47 -1.20
C ALA A 56 -2.65 -45.90 -1.73
N TRP A 57 -3.09 -46.91 -0.95
CA TRP A 57 -3.16 -48.32 -1.36
C TRP A 57 -4.37 -48.65 -2.25
N GLY A 58 -5.17 -47.65 -2.64
CA GLY A 58 -6.37 -47.84 -3.48
C GLY A 58 -7.55 -48.49 -2.76
N LEU A 59 -7.55 -48.51 -1.43
CA LEU A 59 -8.61 -49.01 -0.55
C LEU A 59 -9.52 -47.85 -0.10
N LYS A 60 -10.22 -47.22 -1.06
CA LYS A 60 -11.17 -46.13 -0.74
C LYS A 60 -12.37 -46.66 0.05
N ASN A 61 -12.76 -45.94 1.09
CA ASN A 61 -13.92 -46.21 1.97
C ASN A 61 -13.87 -47.55 2.73
N ASP A 62 -12.68 -48.06 3.03
CA ASP A 62 -12.48 -49.33 3.77
C ASP A 62 -13.36 -50.48 3.25
N PRO A 63 -13.05 -51.02 2.06
CA PRO A 63 -13.90 -52.01 1.41
C PRO A 63 -14.03 -53.28 2.26
N SER A 64 -15.21 -53.90 2.25
CA SER A 64 -15.46 -55.15 2.98
C SER A 64 -14.60 -56.30 2.44
N LEU A 65 -14.37 -57.34 3.26
CA LEU A 65 -13.66 -58.55 2.82
C LEU A 65 -14.31 -59.17 1.57
N TRP A 66 -15.62 -58.99 1.41
CA TRP A 66 -16.36 -59.45 0.24
C TRP A 66 -15.93 -58.74 -1.05
N VAL A 67 -15.81 -57.40 -1.01
CA VAL A 67 -15.34 -56.59 -2.16
C VAL A 67 -13.87 -56.88 -2.48
N LEU A 68 -13.05 -57.15 -1.46
CA LEU A 68 -11.62 -57.44 -1.62
C LEU A 68 -11.29 -58.87 -2.05
N ARG A 69 -12.27 -59.78 -2.08
CA ARG A 69 -12.09 -61.20 -2.40
C ARG A 69 -11.40 -61.41 -3.75
N HIS A 70 -11.76 -60.64 -4.78
CA HIS A 70 -11.16 -60.78 -6.10
C HIS A 70 -9.67 -60.40 -6.12
N ARG A 71 -9.26 -59.36 -5.39
CA ARG A 71 -7.84 -58.97 -5.27
C ARG A 71 -7.04 -59.98 -4.44
N LEU A 72 -7.64 -60.56 -3.42
CA LEU A 72 -7.00 -61.57 -2.57
C LEU A 72 -6.73 -62.88 -3.34
N MET A 73 -7.69 -63.30 -4.17
CA MET A 73 -7.57 -64.44 -5.07
C MET A 73 -6.55 -64.19 -6.19
N ALA A 74 -6.43 -62.94 -6.66
CA ALA A 74 -5.44 -62.52 -7.65
C ALA A 74 -3.99 -62.46 -7.12
N GLY A 75 -3.75 -62.76 -5.83
CA GLY A 75 -2.39 -62.91 -5.30
C GLY A 75 -1.73 -61.64 -4.76
N ASP A 76 -2.48 -60.56 -4.51
CA ASP A 76 -1.95 -59.30 -4.00
C ASP A 76 -1.22 -59.49 -2.65
N GLN A 77 0.12 -59.41 -2.68
CA GLN A 77 0.98 -59.62 -1.51
C GLN A 77 0.81 -58.51 -0.47
N MET A 78 0.62 -57.26 -0.88
CA MET A 78 0.41 -56.13 0.04
C MET A 78 -0.86 -56.34 0.84
N LEU A 79 -1.96 -56.69 0.16
CA LEU A 79 -3.24 -56.95 0.79
C LEU A 79 -3.18 -58.15 1.75
N ARG A 80 -2.51 -59.24 1.37
CA ARG A 80 -2.32 -60.41 2.25
C ARG A 80 -1.55 -60.05 3.51
N VAL A 81 -0.46 -59.29 3.40
CA VAL A 81 0.35 -58.86 4.55
C VAL A 81 -0.44 -57.91 5.45
N LEU A 82 -1.19 -56.96 4.88
CA LEU A 82 -2.05 -56.05 5.64
C LEU A 82 -3.14 -56.82 6.41
N LEU A 83 -3.87 -57.71 5.74
CA LEU A 83 -4.91 -58.53 6.34
C LEU A 83 -4.36 -59.46 7.41
N ALA A 84 -3.23 -60.12 7.17
CA ALA A 84 -2.59 -60.97 8.16
C ALA A 84 -2.19 -60.19 9.43
N ARG A 85 -1.67 -58.97 9.28
CA ARG A 85 -1.29 -58.13 10.41
C ARG A 85 -2.51 -57.58 11.16
N LEU A 86 -3.58 -57.17 10.47
CA LEU A 86 -4.84 -56.75 11.09
C LEU A 86 -5.53 -57.92 11.81
N ALA A 87 -5.56 -59.10 11.21
CA ALA A 87 -6.06 -60.32 11.83
C ALA A 87 -5.22 -60.72 13.05
N GLY A 88 -3.88 -60.59 12.96
CA GLY A 88 -3.00 -60.80 14.11
C GLY A 88 -3.26 -59.81 15.26
N TRP A 89 -3.60 -58.56 14.97
CA TRP A 89 -4.04 -57.61 16.00
C TRP A 89 -5.39 -57.98 16.61
N LEU A 90 -6.35 -58.44 15.79
CA LEU A 90 -7.66 -58.85 16.27
C LEU A 90 -7.59 -60.14 17.13
N VAL A 91 -6.79 -61.13 16.72
CA VAL A 91 -6.77 -62.47 17.33
C VAL A 91 -5.70 -62.63 18.41
N LEU A 92 -4.56 -61.93 18.32
CA LEU A 92 -3.45 -62.09 19.28
C LEU A 92 -3.16 -60.80 20.06
N GLY A 93 -3.04 -59.67 19.36
CA GLY A 93 -2.73 -58.39 20.00
C GLY A 93 -3.77 -57.97 21.03
N MET A 94 -5.05 -58.09 20.67
CA MET A 94 -6.18 -57.73 21.53
C MET A 94 -6.32 -58.60 22.77
N PRO A 95 -6.43 -59.93 22.66
CA PRO A 95 -6.51 -60.78 23.83
C PRO A 95 -5.34 -60.57 24.78
N ALA A 96 -4.12 -60.41 24.25
CA ALA A 96 -2.94 -60.15 25.06
C ALA A 96 -3.04 -58.84 25.85
N ILE A 97 -3.48 -57.74 25.23
CA ILE A 97 -3.66 -56.44 25.90
C ILE A 97 -4.76 -56.53 26.97
N THR A 98 -5.91 -57.12 26.63
CA THR A 98 -7.03 -57.28 27.56
C THR A 98 -6.63 -58.14 28.76
N LEU A 99 -5.92 -59.25 28.53
CA LEU A 99 -5.43 -60.13 29.59
C LEU A 99 -4.40 -59.44 30.48
N THR A 100 -3.50 -58.64 29.88
CA THR A 100 -2.47 -57.90 30.62
C THR A 100 -3.11 -56.83 31.52
N ILE A 101 -4.12 -56.12 31.02
CA ILE A 101 -4.85 -55.12 31.80
C ILE A 101 -5.69 -55.79 32.89
N ALA A 102 -6.40 -56.88 32.58
CA ALA A 102 -7.15 -57.65 33.56
C ALA A 102 -6.23 -58.19 34.68
N ALA A 103 -5.07 -58.74 34.33
CA ALA A 103 -4.07 -59.19 35.29
C ALA A 103 -3.53 -58.02 36.13
N GLY A 104 -3.26 -56.86 35.52
CA GLY A 104 -2.82 -55.67 36.25
C GLY A 104 -3.86 -55.11 37.21
N LEU A 105 -5.15 -55.19 36.86
CA LEU A 105 -6.26 -54.81 37.73
C LEU A 105 -6.42 -55.78 38.91
N ASP A 106 -6.33 -57.09 38.65
CA ASP A 106 -6.35 -58.13 39.68
C ASP A 106 -5.18 -57.94 40.66
N LEU A 107 -3.98 -57.62 40.14
CA LEU A 107 -2.79 -57.31 40.94
C LEU A 107 -2.94 -56.01 41.76
N ALA A 108 -3.80 -55.09 41.31
CA ALA A 108 -4.17 -53.88 42.01
C ALA A 108 -5.36 -54.08 42.99
N ALA A 109 -5.71 -55.34 43.30
CA ALA A 109 -6.80 -55.74 44.18
C ALA A 109 -8.21 -55.32 43.71
N VAL A 110 -8.40 -55.16 42.40
CA VAL A 110 -9.72 -54.97 41.79
C VAL A 110 -10.28 -56.35 41.43
N ALA A 111 -11.51 -56.67 41.86
CA ALA A 111 -12.11 -57.97 41.59
C ALA A 111 -12.33 -58.20 40.08
N VAL A 112 -11.70 -59.24 39.52
CA VAL A 112 -11.82 -59.62 38.11
C VAL A 112 -12.43 -61.03 37.97
N ASP A 113 -13.58 -61.13 37.29
CA ASP A 113 -14.16 -62.37 36.76
C ASP A 113 -13.49 -62.73 35.43
N TRP A 114 -12.56 -63.67 35.52
CA TRP A 114 -11.83 -64.22 34.38
C TRP A 114 -12.73 -64.93 33.36
N GLY A 115 -13.91 -65.44 33.78
CA GLY A 115 -14.91 -66.02 32.88
C GLY A 115 -15.56 -64.98 31.98
N GLY A 116 -15.95 -63.83 32.55
CA GLY A 116 -16.43 -62.67 31.80
C GLY A 116 -15.37 -62.08 30.86
N VAL A 117 -14.10 -62.00 31.28
CA VAL A 117 -12.98 -61.56 30.43
C VAL A 117 -12.80 -62.49 29.23
N ALA A 118 -12.75 -63.81 29.46
CA ALA A 118 -12.60 -64.79 28.39
C ALA A 118 -13.79 -64.77 27.42
N GLY A 119 -15.02 -64.68 27.94
CA GLY A 119 -16.24 -64.62 27.14
C GLY A 119 -16.33 -63.35 26.28
N GLY A 120 -15.98 -62.18 26.83
CA GLY A 120 -16.01 -60.94 26.07
C GLY A 120 -14.87 -60.80 25.05
N VAL A 121 -13.68 -61.35 25.34
CA VAL A 121 -12.61 -61.46 24.34
C VAL A 121 -13.02 -62.38 23.18
N ALA A 122 -13.56 -63.56 23.47
CA ALA A 122 -14.03 -64.50 22.45
C ALA A 122 -15.17 -63.89 21.60
N GLY A 123 -16.13 -63.23 22.26
CA GLY A 123 -17.23 -62.53 21.59
C GLY A 123 -16.75 -61.36 20.72
N GLY A 124 -15.74 -60.62 21.18
CA GLY A 124 -15.13 -59.52 20.42
C GLY A 124 -14.38 -59.96 19.16
N VAL A 125 -13.61 -61.04 19.27
CA VAL A 125 -12.92 -61.64 18.12
C VAL A 125 -13.95 -62.16 17.11
N ALA A 126 -14.97 -62.90 17.57
CA ALA A 126 -16.02 -63.44 16.71
C ALA A 126 -16.85 -62.32 16.03
N GLY A 127 -17.24 -61.29 16.78
CA GLY A 127 -17.96 -60.13 16.28
C GLY A 127 -17.13 -59.30 15.29
N GLY A 128 -15.84 -59.09 15.59
CA GLY A 128 -14.90 -58.42 14.68
C GLY A 128 -14.74 -59.14 13.35
N VAL A 129 -14.63 -60.47 13.38
CA VAL A 129 -14.58 -61.28 12.15
C VAL A 129 -15.90 -61.16 11.36
N ALA A 130 -17.05 -61.25 12.02
CA ALA A 130 -18.36 -61.16 11.39
C ALA A 130 -18.60 -59.78 10.74
N ILE A 131 -18.33 -58.69 11.46
CA ILE A 131 -18.47 -57.31 10.96
C ILE A 131 -17.53 -57.06 9.77
N GLY A 132 -16.33 -57.67 9.76
CA GLY A 132 -15.33 -57.51 8.70
C GLY A 132 -15.74 -58.10 7.36
N THR A 133 -16.63 -59.09 7.40
CA THR A 133 -17.22 -59.64 6.18
C THR A 133 -18.19 -58.68 5.51
N VAL A 134 -18.81 -57.75 6.26
CA VAL A 134 -19.94 -56.93 5.78
C VAL A 134 -19.58 -55.45 5.59
N LEU A 135 -18.90 -54.81 6.55
CA LEU A 135 -18.81 -53.34 6.63
C LEU A 135 -17.43 -52.73 6.31
N GLY A 136 -16.35 -53.52 6.25
CA GLY A 136 -15.00 -53.02 6.01
C GLY A 136 -13.95 -53.71 6.87
N VAL A 137 -12.74 -53.94 6.35
CA VAL A 137 -11.73 -54.76 7.06
C VAL A 137 -11.09 -54.00 8.22
N ALA A 138 -10.67 -52.76 8.01
CA ALA A 138 -10.04 -51.99 9.10
C ALA A 138 -11.05 -51.51 10.12
N SER A 139 -12.26 -51.17 9.67
CA SER A 139 -13.39 -50.81 10.52
C SER A 139 -13.78 -51.98 11.38
N ALA A 140 -13.85 -53.19 10.83
CA ALA A 140 -14.15 -54.36 11.64
C ALA A 140 -13.01 -54.81 12.55
N ALA A 141 -11.76 -54.64 12.13
CA ALA A 141 -10.64 -54.84 13.03
C ALA A 141 -10.73 -53.85 14.19
N ALA A 142 -10.94 -52.56 13.93
CA ALA A 142 -11.08 -51.51 14.95
C ALA A 142 -12.33 -51.68 15.84
N VAL A 143 -13.47 -52.06 15.27
CA VAL A 143 -14.75 -52.28 15.96
C VAL A 143 -14.71 -53.57 16.77
N GLY A 144 -14.19 -54.67 16.23
CA GLY A 144 -13.99 -55.92 16.95
C GLY A 144 -12.99 -55.79 18.10
N VAL A 145 -11.92 -55.03 17.87
CA VAL A 145 -10.94 -54.60 18.90
C VAL A 145 -11.62 -53.82 20.02
N ALA A 146 -12.40 -52.81 19.67
CA ALA A 146 -13.09 -51.94 20.61
C ALA A 146 -14.15 -52.70 21.43
N PHE A 147 -15.03 -53.45 20.77
CA PHE A 147 -16.08 -54.22 21.44
C PHE A 147 -15.51 -55.39 22.25
N GLY A 148 -14.49 -56.10 21.76
CA GLY A 148 -13.86 -57.20 22.52
C GLY A 148 -13.15 -56.74 23.78
N PHE A 149 -12.44 -55.62 23.69
CA PHE A 149 -11.82 -54.98 24.85
C PHE A 149 -12.89 -54.48 25.85
N ALA A 150 -13.94 -53.80 25.37
CA ALA A 150 -15.00 -53.27 26.21
C ALA A 150 -15.83 -54.35 26.89
N SER A 151 -16.28 -55.35 26.13
CA SER A 151 -17.14 -56.43 26.63
C SER A 151 -16.38 -57.38 27.55
N GLY A 152 -15.11 -57.71 27.28
CA GLY A 152 -14.30 -58.57 28.15
C GLY A 152 -14.08 -57.93 29.53
N ILE A 153 -13.75 -56.65 29.55
CA ILE A 153 -13.48 -55.93 30.80
C ILE A 153 -14.78 -55.59 31.55
N ALA A 154 -15.86 -55.24 30.84
CA ALA A 154 -17.16 -54.91 31.44
C ALA A 154 -17.91 -56.13 32.02
N LEU A 155 -17.77 -57.30 31.40
CA LEU A 155 -18.36 -58.55 31.91
C LEU A 155 -17.52 -59.16 33.03
N GLY A 156 -16.20 -58.93 33.03
CA GLY A 156 -15.30 -59.44 34.05
C GLY A 156 -15.23 -58.61 35.33
N VAL A 157 -15.27 -57.28 35.25
CA VAL A 157 -15.04 -56.44 36.45
C VAL A 157 -16.35 -55.81 36.91
N GLY A 158 -16.85 -56.21 38.08
CA GLY A 158 -18.14 -55.77 38.66
C GLY A 158 -18.18 -54.31 39.14
N GLY A 159 -17.62 -53.36 38.39
CA GLY A 159 -17.51 -51.95 38.76
C GLY A 159 -17.92 -50.99 37.63
N SER A 160 -18.78 -50.02 37.94
CA SER A 160 -19.31 -49.01 37.00
C SER A 160 -18.22 -48.11 36.36
N ILE A 161 -17.07 -47.92 37.03
CA ILE A 161 -15.92 -47.18 36.52
C ILE A 161 -15.27 -47.90 35.33
N VAL A 162 -15.13 -49.22 35.44
CA VAL A 162 -14.44 -50.06 34.47
C VAL A 162 -15.27 -50.23 33.19
N ILE A 163 -16.60 -50.25 33.33
CA ILE A 163 -17.55 -50.21 32.21
C ILE A 163 -17.45 -48.87 31.47
N GLY A 164 -17.43 -47.73 32.17
CA GLY A 164 -17.28 -46.40 31.55
C GLY A 164 -15.93 -46.21 30.84
N LEU A 165 -14.84 -46.73 31.43
CA LEU A 165 -13.48 -46.73 30.86
C LEU A 165 -13.42 -47.53 29.55
N ALA A 166 -13.97 -48.75 29.56
CA ALA A 166 -13.85 -49.67 28.45
C ALA A 166 -14.78 -49.27 27.29
N PHE A 167 -16.02 -48.84 27.58
CA PHE A 167 -16.93 -48.32 26.56
C PHE A 167 -16.51 -46.94 26.02
N GLY A 168 -15.89 -46.06 26.81
CA GLY A 168 -15.39 -44.76 26.34
C GLY A 168 -14.23 -44.89 25.37
N ALA A 169 -13.28 -45.78 25.69
CA ALA A 169 -12.15 -46.11 24.80
C ALA A 169 -12.61 -46.82 23.51
N ALA A 170 -13.56 -47.76 23.62
CA ALA A 170 -14.09 -48.51 22.49
C ALA A 170 -14.99 -47.68 21.58
N SER A 171 -15.95 -46.95 22.17
CA SER A 171 -16.89 -46.12 21.43
C SER A 171 -16.18 -44.96 20.75
N GLY A 172 -15.13 -44.37 21.34
CA GLY A 172 -14.32 -43.35 20.67
C GLY A 172 -13.60 -43.83 19.41
N ILE A 173 -13.24 -45.12 19.33
CA ILE A 173 -12.65 -45.76 18.15
C ILE A 173 -13.73 -46.07 17.10
N VAL A 174 -14.86 -46.67 17.50
CA VAL A 174 -15.99 -47.02 16.61
C VAL A 174 -16.67 -45.77 16.02
N PHE A 175 -16.96 -44.79 16.86
CA PHE A 175 -17.56 -43.50 16.53
C PHE A 175 -16.81 -42.78 15.40
N MET A 176 -15.48 -42.87 15.37
CA MET A 176 -14.64 -42.08 14.45
C MET A 176 -14.26 -42.81 13.16
N VAL A 177 -14.33 -44.15 13.15
CA VAL A 177 -14.18 -44.91 11.90
C VAL A 177 -15.48 -44.87 11.08
N VAL A 178 -16.65 -44.92 11.73
CA VAL A 178 -17.96 -44.90 11.05
C VAL A 178 -18.40 -43.48 10.66
N ALA A 179 -18.12 -42.46 11.46
CA ALA A 179 -18.56 -41.08 11.20
C ALA A 179 -17.88 -40.40 10.00
N ASN A 180 -16.91 -41.06 9.35
CA ASN A 180 -16.34 -40.54 8.10
C ASN A 180 -17.23 -40.83 6.86
N ILE A 181 -18.40 -41.46 7.04
CA ILE A 181 -19.38 -41.73 5.97
C ILE A 181 -20.38 -40.56 5.76
N SER A 182 -20.48 -39.56 6.65
CA SER A 182 -21.31 -38.38 6.37
C SER A 182 -20.83 -37.10 7.06
N ARG A 183 -20.93 -35.97 6.35
CA ARG A 183 -20.50 -34.61 6.75
C ARG A 183 -21.37 -33.97 7.86
N GLU A 184 -22.10 -34.76 8.65
CA GLU A 184 -23.01 -34.26 9.68
C GLU A 184 -22.53 -34.65 11.09
N TYR A 185 -21.64 -33.81 11.63
CA TYR A 185 -21.00 -33.93 12.95
C TYR A 185 -21.98 -34.06 14.13
N PHE A 186 -23.23 -33.62 13.99
CA PHE A 186 -24.19 -33.62 15.10
C PHE A 186 -24.94 -34.96 15.26
N ALA A 187 -25.24 -35.66 14.17
CA ALA A 187 -25.97 -36.93 14.20
C ALA A 187 -25.13 -38.05 14.84
N GLY A 188 -23.82 -38.05 14.58
CA GLY A 188 -22.89 -38.99 15.21
C GLY A 188 -22.80 -38.79 16.71
N ILE A 189 -22.58 -37.55 17.19
CA ILE A 189 -22.49 -37.24 18.64
C ILE A 189 -23.80 -37.61 19.33
N ALA A 190 -24.94 -37.30 18.70
CA ALA A 190 -26.25 -37.71 19.20
C ALA A 190 -26.42 -39.24 19.21
N LEU A 191 -25.91 -39.97 18.22
CA LEU A 191 -25.98 -41.44 18.17
C LEU A 191 -25.01 -42.11 19.17
N GLY A 192 -23.81 -41.57 19.36
CA GLY A 192 -22.85 -42.05 20.36
C GLY A 192 -23.32 -41.77 21.80
N ILE A 193 -23.91 -40.59 22.02
CA ILE A 193 -24.61 -40.28 23.27
C ILE A 193 -25.86 -41.15 23.40
N ALA A 194 -26.66 -41.38 22.35
CA ALA A 194 -27.87 -42.19 22.42
C ALA A 194 -27.59 -43.70 22.59
N LEU A 195 -26.50 -44.22 22.04
CA LEU A 195 -26.03 -45.59 22.25
C LEU A 195 -25.37 -45.75 23.62
N GLY A 196 -24.60 -44.76 24.07
CA GLY A 196 -24.04 -44.72 25.44
C GLY A 196 -25.14 -44.59 26.50
N VAL A 197 -26.14 -43.75 26.25
CA VAL A 197 -27.35 -43.58 27.07
C VAL A 197 -28.28 -44.79 26.93
N GLY A 198 -28.38 -45.41 25.75
CA GLY A 198 -29.17 -46.61 25.51
C GLY A 198 -28.61 -47.83 26.24
N ALA A 199 -27.30 -48.08 26.16
CA ALA A 199 -26.61 -49.10 26.93
C ALA A 199 -26.68 -48.83 28.45
N TYR A 200 -26.60 -47.55 28.84
CA TYR A 200 -26.83 -47.09 30.22
C TYR A 200 -28.26 -47.35 30.72
N ILE A 201 -29.27 -47.25 29.85
CA ILE A 201 -30.66 -47.57 30.19
C ILE A 201 -30.89 -49.08 30.27
N SER A 202 -30.18 -49.89 29.47
CA SER A 202 -30.34 -51.35 29.44
C SER A 202 -29.73 -52.08 30.65
N LEU A 203 -28.63 -51.59 31.23
CA LEU A 203 -28.05 -52.14 32.47
C LEU A 203 -28.53 -51.36 33.70
N ARG A 204 -29.79 -51.56 34.04
CA ARG A 204 -30.52 -50.77 35.03
C ARG A 204 -30.31 -51.22 36.48
N TYR A 205 -29.11 -51.58 36.91
CA TYR A 205 -28.85 -51.85 38.35
C TYR A 205 -27.42 -51.43 38.76
N ALA A 206 -27.37 -50.43 39.66
CA ALA A 206 -26.26 -49.90 40.47
C ALA A 206 -25.29 -48.83 39.86
N GLY A 207 -25.37 -47.60 40.41
CA GLY A 207 -24.26 -46.62 40.42
C GLY A 207 -24.28 -45.52 39.36
N LEU A 208 -25.24 -44.59 39.44
CA LEU A 208 -25.42 -43.43 38.55
C LEU A 208 -24.37 -42.32 38.78
N SER A 209 -23.89 -41.69 37.69
CA SER A 209 -23.06 -40.46 37.54
C SER A 209 -21.59 -40.65 37.14
N PHE A 210 -20.84 -41.57 37.77
CA PHE A 210 -19.39 -41.68 37.52
C PHE A 210 -19.01 -42.40 36.20
N ALA A 211 -19.84 -43.33 35.73
CA ALA A 211 -19.60 -44.05 34.47
C ALA A 211 -19.71 -43.14 33.25
N GLY A 212 -20.69 -42.23 33.23
CA GLY A 212 -20.87 -41.25 32.16
C GLY A 212 -19.74 -40.20 32.12
N PHE A 213 -19.26 -39.76 33.29
CA PHE A 213 -18.11 -38.86 33.37
C PHE A 213 -16.82 -39.54 32.89
N SER A 214 -16.59 -40.79 33.30
CA SER A 214 -15.44 -41.59 32.84
C SER A 214 -15.50 -41.86 31.33
N PHE A 215 -16.68 -42.13 30.79
CA PHE A 215 -16.90 -42.27 29.34
C PHE A 215 -16.49 -41.00 28.58
N ILE A 216 -16.91 -39.82 29.03
CA ILE A 216 -16.57 -38.53 28.40
C ILE A 216 -15.06 -38.25 28.48
N LEU A 217 -14.43 -38.49 29.64
CA LEU A 217 -12.98 -38.29 29.82
C LEU A 217 -12.14 -39.12 28.85
N PHE A 218 -12.56 -40.36 28.59
CA PHE A 218 -11.86 -41.28 27.69
C PHE A 218 -12.23 -41.07 26.22
N LEU A 219 -13.45 -40.64 25.93
CA LEU A 219 -13.86 -40.18 24.59
C LEU A 219 -12.97 -39.03 24.11
N PHE A 220 -12.66 -38.06 24.99
CA PHE A 220 -11.75 -36.95 24.70
C PHE A 220 -10.27 -37.25 24.98
N ARG A 221 -9.93 -38.49 25.39
CA ARG A 221 -8.56 -38.94 25.73
C ARG A 221 -7.81 -38.02 26.71
N LEU A 222 -8.52 -37.43 27.67
CA LEU A 222 -7.96 -36.44 28.59
C LEU A 222 -6.73 -36.94 29.40
N PRO A 223 -6.66 -38.21 29.86
CA PRO A 223 -5.47 -38.69 30.56
C PRO A 223 -4.21 -38.70 29.68
N VAL A 224 -4.35 -39.06 28.41
CA VAL A 224 -3.24 -39.03 27.42
C VAL A 224 -2.86 -37.59 27.14
N TYR A 225 -3.84 -36.69 27.01
CA TYR A 225 -3.59 -35.26 26.83
C TYR A 225 -2.77 -34.64 27.98
N LEU A 226 -3.00 -35.04 29.24
CA LEU A 226 -2.19 -34.57 30.38
C LEU A 226 -0.72 -35.01 30.26
N LEU A 227 -0.48 -36.24 29.83
CA LEU A 227 0.87 -36.75 29.57
C LEU A 227 1.54 -36.00 28.40
N GLU A 228 0.82 -35.79 27.31
CA GLU A 228 1.31 -35.05 26.14
C GLU A 228 1.60 -33.58 26.46
N MET A 229 0.80 -32.97 27.33
CA MET A 229 1.07 -31.65 27.87
C MET A 229 2.39 -31.65 28.66
N LEU A 230 2.62 -32.64 29.52
CA LEU A 230 3.88 -32.77 30.27
C LEU A 230 5.08 -32.99 29.33
N VAL A 231 4.95 -33.86 28.32
CA VAL A 231 5.98 -34.05 27.29
C VAL A 231 6.26 -32.74 26.56
N SER A 232 5.23 -32.01 26.14
CA SER A 232 5.41 -30.71 25.46
C SER A 232 6.08 -29.66 26.37
N ALA A 233 5.85 -29.72 27.69
CA ALA A 233 6.54 -28.89 28.67
C ALA A 233 8.03 -29.25 28.77
N ILE A 234 8.36 -30.54 28.83
CA ILE A 234 9.76 -31.03 28.84
C ILE A 234 10.48 -30.62 27.56
N LEU A 235 9.86 -30.78 26.38
CA LEU A 235 10.43 -30.37 25.10
C LEU A 235 10.72 -28.87 25.06
N LEU A 236 9.79 -28.04 25.55
CA LEU A 236 10.00 -26.59 25.68
C LEU A 236 11.15 -26.26 26.62
N LEU A 237 11.23 -26.92 27.78
CA LEU A 237 12.27 -26.69 28.76
C LEU A 237 13.65 -27.05 28.18
N LEU A 238 13.77 -28.22 27.55
CA LEU A 238 15.00 -28.64 26.87
C LEU A 238 15.39 -27.69 25.74
N ALA A 239 14.43 -27.22 24.94
CA ALA A 239 14.69 -26.25 23.88
C ALA A 239 15.12 -24.87 24.41
N LYS A 240 14.63 -24.45 25.58
CA LYS A 240 15.08 -23.22 26.25
C LYS A 240 16.52 -23.34 26.75
N PHE A 241 16.90 -24.49 27.31
CA PHE A 241 18.26 -24.72 27.79
C PHE A 241 19.26 -24.89 26.65
N ASN A 242 18.86 -25.55 25.56
CA ASN A 242 19.71 -25.81 24.40
C ASN A 242 18.93 -25.54 23.09
N PRO A 243 18.87 -24.28 22.62
CA PRO A 243 18.22 -23.90 21.38
C PRO A 243 18.60 -24.73 20.13
N PRO A 244 19.87 -25.12 19.90
CA PRO A 244 20.22 -25.90 18.69
C PRO A 244 19.60 -27.31 18.68
N LEU A 245 19.30 -27.90 19.86
CA LEU A 245 18.64 -29.21 19.96
C LEU A 245 17.16 -29.16 19.53
N SER A 246 16.56 -27.97 19.42
CA SER A 246 15.15 -27.80 19.02
C SER A 246 14.80 -28.52 17.71
N ARG A 247 15.73 -28.61 16.75
CA ARG A 247 15.55 -29.34 15.49
C ARG A 247 15.29 -30.83 15.70
N GLN A 248 16.05 -31.47 16.58
CA GLN A 248 15.87 -32.89 16.89
C GLN A 248 14.61 -33.11 17.74
N LEU A 249 14.38 -32.21 18.72
CA LEU A 249 13.20 -32.25 19.59
C LEU A 249 11.88 -32.05 18.83
N ALA A 250 11.89 -31.31 17.71
CA ALA A 250 10.72 -31.13 16.87
C ALA A 250 10.19 -32.46 16.29
N ALA A 251 11.05 -33.48 16.14
CA ALA A 251 10.63 -34.83 15.76
C ALA A 251 9.63 -35.40 16.77
N PHE A 252 9.83 -35.15 18.07
CA PHE A 252 9.09 -35.72 19.19
C PHE A 252 7.80 -34.97 19.57
N LEU A 253 7.34 -34.03 18.74
CA LEU A 253 6.12 -33.27 19.06
C LEU A 253 4.88 -34.19 19.10
N PRO A 254 4.06 -34.14 20.18
CA PRO A 254 2.97 -35.10 20.37
C PRO A 254 2.00 -35.21 19.19
N TYR A 255 1.66 -34.09 18.56
CA TYR A 255 0.72 -34.05 17.43
C TYR A 255 1.23 -34.75 16.15
N ARG A 256 2.51 -35.14 16.09
CA ARG A 256 3.09 -35.95 15.01
C ARG A 256 2.87 -37.45 15.20
N TYR A 257 2.57 -37.88 16.42
CA TYR A 257 2.36 -39.28 16.79
C TYR A 257 0.92 -39.58 17.23
N HIS A 258 0.13 -38.53 17.46
CA HIS A 258 -1.27 -38.62 17.84
C HIS A 258 -2.13 -37.67 17.01
N ASP A 259 -3.04 -38.23 16.21
CA ASP A 259 -3.88 -37.45 15.28
C ASP A 259 -5.01 -36.70 16.02
N PHE A 260 -5.36 -37.11 17.25
CA PHE A 260 -6.56 -36.69 17.97
C PHE A 260 -6.29 -35.95 19.27
N ILE A 261 -5.41 -34.96 19.20
CA ILE A 261 -5.26 -33.97 20.26
C ILE A 261 -6.32 -32.88 20.03
N PHE A 262 -7.45 -32.97 20.74
CA PHE A 262 -8.57 -32.03 20.57
C PHE A 262 -8.28 -30.63 21.13
N PHE A 263 -7.51 -30.55 22.21
CA PHE A 263 -7.20 -29.30 22.90
C PHE A 263 -5.81 -28.75 22.50
N PRO A 264 -5.65 -27.42 22.44
CA PRO A 264 -4.35 -26.82 22.13
C PRO A 264 -3.35 -27.07 23.26
N LEU A 265 -2.20 -27.67 22.93
CA LEU A 265 -1.14 -27.90 23.89
C LEU A 265 -0.46 -26.56 24.24
N PRO A 266 -0.44 -26.14 25.51
CA PRO A 266 -0.03 -24.79 25.89
C PRO A 266 1.43 -24.47 25.55
N PHE A 267 2.30 -25.48 25.56
CA PHE A 267 3.76 -25.31 25.40
C PHE A 267 4.25 -25.45 23.95
N VAL A 268 3.40 -25.91 23.04
CA VAL A 268 3.77 -26.07 21.61
C VAL A 268 4.01 -24.70 20.96
N ALA A 269 3.15 -23.71 21.18
CA ALA A 269 3.34 -22.39 20.56
C ALA A 269 4.66 -21.72 20.96
N PRO A 270 5.04 -21.64 22.26
CA PRO A 270 6.37 -21.15 22.65
C PRO A 270 7.53 -21.95 22.07
N PHE A 271 7.41 -23.29 21.99
CA PHE A 271 8.46 -24.13 21.39
C PHE A 271 8.67 -23.80 19.91
N LEU A 272 7.58 -23.64 19.16
CA LEU A 272 7.61 -23.27 17.74
C LEU A 272 8.26 -21.89 17.52
N VAL A 273 8.09 -20.95 18.46
CA VAL A 273 8.77 -19.65 18.38
C VAL A 273 10.28 -19.81 18.50
N ILE A 274 10.78 -20.57 19.49
CA ILE A 274 12.22 -20.84 19.66
C ILE A 274 12.80 -21.56 18.43
N LEU A 275 12.06 -22.54 17.92
CA LEU A 275 12.45 -23.27 16.71
C LEU A 275 12.55 -22.35 15.50
N GLY A 276 11.60 -21.42 15.34
CA GLY A 276 11.57 -20.46 14.23
C GLY A 276 12.65 -19.41 14.27
N GLU A 277 13.09 -19.00 15.46
CA GLU A 277 14.26 -18.12 15.63
C GLU A 277 15.55 -18.79 15.18
N THR A 278 15.71 -20.08 15.49
CA THR A 278 16.95 -20.83 15.21
C THR A 278 16.98 -21.39 13.79
N TYR A 279 15.84 -21.86 13.27
CA TYR A 279 15.72 -22.56 11.99
C TYR A 279 14.53 -22.03 11.16
N PRO A 280 14.67 -20.87 10.49
CA PRO A 280 13.57 -20.18 9.80
C PRO A 280 13.00 -20.94 8.59
N LEU A 281 13.76 -21.88 8.01
CA LEU A 281 13.28 -22.73 6.92
C LEU A 281 12.47 -23.94 7.44
N LEU A 282 12.93 -24.58 8.52
CA LEU A 282 12.28 -25.76 9.08
C LEU A 282 10.92 -25.41 9.70
N ILE A 283 10.83 -24.26 10.36
CA ILE A 283 9.61 -23.84 11.04
C ILE A 283 8.40 -23.71 10.10
N GLN A 284 8.61 -23.42 8.81
CA GLN A 284 7.52 -23.33 7.85
C GLN A 284 6.78 -24.66 7.73
N GLN A 285 7.53 -25.76 7.58
CA GLN A 285 6.99 -27.11 7.51
C GLN A 285 6.28 -27.48 8.81
N VAL A 286 6.93 -27.24 9.95
CA VAL A 286 6.39 -27.61 11.28
C VAL A 286 5.13 -26.82 11.63
N LEU A 287 5.02 -25.55 11.21
CA LEU A 287 3.82 -24.73 11.38
C LEU A 287 2.64 -25.25 10.54
N VAL A 288 2.88 -25.62 9.28
CA VAL A 288 1.87 -26.21 8.39
C VAL A 288 1.37 -27.54 8.97
N GLU A 289 2.28 -28.39 9.46
CA GLU A 289 1.90 -29.64 10.12
C GLU A 289 1.03 -29.39 11.36
N ALA A 290 1.45 -28.48 12.24
CA ALA A 290 0.69 -28.12 13.44
C ALA A 290 -0.69 -27.52 13.11
N ALA A 291 -0.81 -26.80 11.99
CA ALA A 291 -2.09 -26.30 11.50
C ALA A 291 -2.98 -27.36 10.84
N GLY A 292 -2.39 -28.47 10.36
CA GLY A 292 -3.11 -29.64 9.88
C GLY A 292 -3.77 -30.42 11.02
N SER A 293 -3.18 -30.44 12.21
CA SER A 293 -3.74 -31.10 13.40
C SER A 293 -4.97 -30.36 13.95
N GLN A 294 -5.98 -31.09 14.42
CA GLN A 294 -7.27 -30.49 14.84
C GLN A 294 -7.12 -29.52 16.03
N GLY A 295 -6.43 -29.88 17.11
CA GLY A 295 -6.28 -29.03 18.29
C GLY A 295 -5.16 -27.99 18.23
N GLN A 296 -4.15 -28.16 17.36
CA GLN A 296 -2.94 -27.31 17.36
C GLN A 296 -3.00 -26.10 16.42
N LYS A 297 -4.11 -25.91 15.69
CA LYS A 297 -4.32 -24.75 14.78
C LYS A 297 -4.12 -23.40 15.47
N VAL A 298 -4.63 -23.27 16.69
CA VAL A 298 -4.51 -22.02 17.47
C VAL A 298 -3.05 -21.81 17.90
N CYS A 299 -2.34 -22.87 18.25
CA CYS A 299 -0.92 -22.82 18.61
C CYS A 299 -0.06 -22.39 17.42
N ALA A 300 -0.28 -22.98 16.24
CA ALA A 300 0.42 -22.62 15.00
C ALA A 300 0.19 -21.15 14.63
N ARG A 301 -1.08 -20.68 14.65
CA ARG A 301 -1.42 -19.27 14.40
C ARG A 301 -0.77 -18.32 15.39
N ARG A 302 -0.75 -18.68 16.68
CA ARG A 302 -0.12 -17.86 17.74
C ARG A 302 1.39 -17.76 17.54
N ALA A 303 2.06 -18.88 17.24
CA ALA A 303 3.49 -18.93 16.96
C ALA A 303 3.85 -18.12 15.72
N LEU A 304 3.10 -18.28 14.62
CA LEU A 304 3.28 -17.52 13.38
C LEU A 304 3.17 -16.01 13.60
N ARG A 305 2.12 -15.56 14.32
CA ARG A 305 1.95 -14.14 14.69
C ARG A 305 3.11 -13.59 15.49
N ARG A 306 3.61 -14.37 16.47
CA ARG A 306 4.75 -13.96 17.31
C ARG A 306 6.04 -13.87 16.50
N LEU A 307 6.32 -14.86 15.65
CA LEU A 307 7.49 -14.87 14.76
C LEU A 307 7.48 -13.67 13.79
N ARG A 308 6.33 -13.36 13.17
CA ARG A 308 6.16 -12.17 12.32
C ARG A 308 6.41 -10.87 13.10
N GLY A 309 5.85 -10.75 14.29
CA GLY A 309 6.07 -9.57 15.14
C GLY A 309 7.54 -9.38 15.50
N MET A 310 8.23 -10.45 15.90
CA MET A 310 9.66 -10.42 16.22
C MET A 310 10.53 -10.08 15.01
N PHE A 311 10.19 -10.56 13.81
CA PHE A 311 10.88 -10.15 12.59
C PHE A 311 10.74 -8.65 12.35
N LEU A 312 9.53 -8.09 12.50
CA LEU A 312 9.30 -6.66 12.33
C LEU A 312 10.00 -5.83 13.41
N GLU A 313 10.05 -6.29 14.66
CA GLU A 313 10.83 -5.67 15.74
C GLU A 313 12.33 -5.67 15.41
N ARG A 314 12.86 -6.79 14.92
CA ARG A 314 14.25 -6.93 14.50
C ARG A 314 14.56 -6.01 13.31
N ALA A 315 13.68 -5.96 12.32
CA ALA A 315 13.84 -5.09 11.16
C ALA A 315 13.93 -3.60 11.54
N ALA A 316 13.15 -3.16 12.53
CA ALA A 316 13.30 -1.81 13.08
C ALA A 316 14.66 -1.59 13.77
N ARG A 317 15.08 -2.53 14.62
CA ARG A 317 16.34 -2.42 15.40
C ARG A 317 17.59 -2.48 14.53
N GLU A 318 17.64 -3.42 13.59
CA GLU A 318 18.76 -3.61 12.66
C GLU A 318 18.64 -2.71 11.42
N SER A 319 17.62 -1.86 11.36
CA SER A 319 17.34 -0.94 10.25
C SER A 319 17.23 -1.57 8.87
N LEU A 320 16.58 -2.73 8.81
CA LEU A 320 16.33 -3.50 7.58
C LEU A 320 15.07 -3.02 6.87
N TYR A 321 14.94 -1.70 6.63
CA TYR A 321 13.68 -1.10 6.17
C TYR A 321 13.31 -1.53 4.75
N ALA A 322 14.28 -1.64 3.84
CA ALA A 322 14.05 -2.10 2.46
C ALA A 322 13.30 -3.44 2.39
N ILE A 323 13.67 -4.42 3.22
CA ILE A 323 13.04 -5.74 3.24
C ILE A 323 11.58 -5.64 3.70
N THR A 324 11.30 -4.79 4.69
CA THR A 324 9.95 -4.55 5.20
C THR A 324 9.11 -3.74 4.21
N ALA A 325 9.68 -2.73 3.55
CA ALA A 325 9.02 -1.91 2.55
C ALA A 325 8.58 -2.72 1.32
N GLU A 326 9.43 -3.62 0.85
CA GLU A 326 9.13 -4.54 -0.25
C GLU A 326 8.26 -5.74 0.18
N GLN A 327 7.92 -5.83 1.47
CA GLN A 327 7.14 -6.92 2.06
C GLN A 327 7.77 -8.31 1.79
N ARG A 328 9.11 -8.37 1.71
CA ARG A 328 9.90 -9.57 1.43
C ARG A 328 10.28 -10.37 2.68
N TRP A 329 9.52 -10.23 3.77
CA TRP A 329 9.84 -10.94 5.02
C TRP A 329 9.45 -12.42 4.97
N PRO A 330 10.19 -13.30 5.67
CA PRO A 330 9.89 -14.73 5.76
C PRO A 330 8.51 -14.99 6.40
N LEU A 331 7.88 -16.13 6.08
CA LEU A 331 6.58 -16.60 6.61
C LEU A 331 5.33 -15.87 6.07
N ARG A 332 5.34 -15.42 4.81
CA ARG A 332 4.19 -14.84 4.12
C ARG A 332 3.29 -15.91 3.47
N PHE A 333 2.73 -16.80 4.28
CA PHE A 333 1.76 -17.81 3.84
C PHE A 333 0.64 -18.02 4.89
N ASP A 334 -0.49 -18.54 4.43
CA ASP A 334 -1.65 -18.97 5.21
C ASP A 334 -1.51 -20.46 5.54
N LEU A 335 -1.80 -20.77 6.80
CA LEU A 335 -1.72 -22.10 7.37
C LEU A 335 -2.82 -23.05 6.87
N GLN A 336 -3.91 -22.56 6.27
CA GLN A 336 -5.02 -23.41 5.83
C GLN A 336 -4.98 -23.75 4.33
N ASN A 337 -4.59 -22.80 3.47
CA ASN A 337 -4.63 -22.99 2.02
C ASN A 337 -3.26 -22.88 1.32
N HIS A 338 -2.14 -22.73 2.04
CA HIS A 338 -0.83 -22.39 1.46
C HIS A 338 -0.84 -21.13 0.58
N GLN A 339 -1.89 -20.30 0.68
CA GLN A 339 -2.04 -19.05 -0.05
C GLN A 339 -1.42 -17.89 0.74
N VAL A 340 -1.12 -16.76 0.10
CA VAL A 340 -0.64 -15.56 0.80
C VAL A 340 -1.80 -14.95 1.59
N GLU A 341 -1.74 -14.97 2.92
CA GLU A 341 -2.72 -14.31 3.80
C GLU A 341 -2.77 -12.80 3.49
N ALA A 342 -3.98 -12.23 3.39
CA ALA A 342 -4.15 -10.79 3.27
C ALA A 342 -3.53 -10.10 4.50
N LEU A 343 -2.60 -9.17 4.26
CA LEU A 343 -1.89 -8.48 5.34
C LEU A 343 -2.89 -7.66 6.18
N SER A 344 -2.70 -7.67 7.49
CA SER A 344 -3.50 -6.82 8.36
C SER A 344 -3.21 -5.34 8.06
N PRO A 345 -4.20 -4.44 8.24
CA PRO A 345 -4.00 -3.01 8.03
C PRO A 345 -2.82 -2.43 8.83
N ALA A 346 -2.57 -2.96 10.03
CA ALA A 346 -1.43 -2.56 10.85
C ALA A 346 -0.08 -2.97 10.23
N ILE A 347 0.02 -4.17 9.64
CA ILE A 347 1.26 -4.62 8.98
C ILE A 347 1.52 -3.83 7.70
N ILE A 348 0.48 -3.52 6.92
CA ILE A 348 0.60 -2.65 5.72
C ILE A 348 1.12 -1.28 6.14
N SER A 349 0.56 -0.72 7.21
CA SER A 349 0.99 0.57 7.75
C SER A 349 2.47 0.55 8.18
N ILE A 350 2.93 -0.52 8.84
CA ILE A 350 4.36 -0.68 9.20
C ILE A 350 5.24 -0.77 7.94
N ALA A 351 4.79 -1.44 6.88
CA ALA A 351 5.53 -1.50 5.61
C ALA A 351 5.62 -0.12 4.93
N GLU A 352 4.56 0.68 4.96
CA GLU A 352 4.58 2.06 4.48
C GLU A 352 5.54 2.94 5.28
N VAL A 353 5.53 2.80 6.61
CA VAL A 353 6.49 3.49 7.51
C VAL A 353 7.92 3.08 7.18
N ALA A 354 8.18 1.80 6.90
CA ALA A 354 9.49 1.33 6.46
C ALA A 354 9.92 1.96 5.13
N LYS A 355 8.99 2.13 4.19
CA LYS A 355 9.25 2.81 2.92
C LYS A 355 9.65 4.28 3.11
N ASP A 356 8.94 5.01 3.99
CA ASP A 356 9.31 6.39 4.32
C ASP A 356 10.66 6.47 5.05
N LEU A 357 10.98 5.53 5.95
CA LEU A 357 12.29 5.47 6.62
C LEU A 357 13.44 5.16 5.63
N GLU A 358 13.20 4.30 4.65
CA GLU A 358 14.19 3.99 3.60
C GLU A 358 14.42 5.22 2.70
N ALA A 359 13.34 5.89 2.28
CA ALA A 359 13.44 7.13 1.51
C ALA A 359 14.17 8.24 2.28
N ALA A 360 13.92 8.33 3.59
CA ALA A 360 14.62 9.24 4.49
C ALA A 360 16.14 8.99 4.51
N ARG A 361 16.57 7.73 4.43
CA ARG A 361 18.01 7.37 4.41
C ARG A 361 18.68 7.54 3.06
N ALA A 362 17.96 7.30 1.97
CA ALA A 362 18.50 7.43 0.63
C ALA A 362 18.75 8.90 0.22
N THR A 363 18.12 9.84 0.91
CA THR A 363 18.13 11.26 0.56
C THR A 363 19.20 12.04 1.31
N ASN A 364 19.99 12.86 0.59
CA ASN A 364 21.00 13.75 1.19
C ASN A 364 20.44 15.09 1.72
N SER A 365 19.22 15.45 1.31
CA SER A 365 18.54 16.66 1.79
C SER A 365 17.92 16.43 3.18
N HIS A 366 18.35 17.23 4.16
CA HIS A 366 17.82 17.21 5.52
C HIS A 366 16.32 17.51 5.55
N PHE A 367 15.85 18.42 4.70
CA PHE A 367 14.44 18.79 4.61
C PHE A 367 13.57 17.64 4.09
N GLN A 368 13.97 17.00 2.99
CA GLN A 368 13.24 15.84 2.45
C GLN A 368 13.27 14.65 3.43
N ARG A 369 14.41 14.45 4.11
CA ARG A 369 14.53 13.46 5.19
C ARG A 369 13.55 13.77 6.33
N GLN A 370 13.47 15.03 6.77
CA GLN A 370 12.53 15.45 7.81
C GLN A 370 11.07 15.22 7.41
N GLN A 371 10.69 15.54 6.17
CA GLN A 371 9.33 15.29 5.68
C GLN A 371 8.99 13.80 5.65
N ALA A 372 9.91 12.95 5.19
CA ALA A 372 9.71 11.50 5.17
C ALA A 372 9.55 10.94 6.59
N LEU A 373 10.40 11.37 7.54
CA LEU A 373 10.28 11.01 8.95
C LEU A 373 8.95 11.50 9.55
N GLY A 374 8.50 12.71 9.22
CA GLY A 374 7.22 13.25 9.67
C GLY A 374 6.01 12.45 9.17
N ARG A 375 6.02 12.01 7.90
CA ARG A 375 5.00 11.09 7.36
C ARG A 375 5.00 9.74 8.07
N ALA A 376 6.19 9.15 8.24
CA ALA A 376 6.38 7.92 9.00
C ALA A 376 5.82 8.04 10.42
N ARG A 377 6.16 9.14 11.13
CA ARG A 377 5.73 9.42 12.50
C ARG A 377 4.21 9.53 12.61
N LYS A 378 3.58 10.29 11.71
CA LYS A 378 2.12 10.44 11.67
C LYS A 378 1.44 9.09 11.45
N LYS A 379 1.89 8.32 10.46
CA LYS A 379 1.30 7.03 10.09
C LYS A 379 1.42 5.98 11.21
N ILE A 380 2.58 5.88 11.84
CA ILE A 380 2.80 4.93 12.94
C ILE A 380 2.02 5.34 14.20
N ASN A 381 1.87 6.64 14.48
CA ASN A 381 1.01 7.15 15.55
C ASN A 381 -0.48 6.85 15.32
N GLU A 382 -0.97 7.04 14.09
CA GLU A 382 -2.35 6.66 13.72
C GLU A 382 -2.60 5.16 13.94
N THR A 383 -1.60 4.34 13.60
CA THR A 383 -1.63 2.88 13.80
C THR A 383 -1.62 2.52 15.28
N PHE A 384 -0.77 3.19 16.07
CA PHE A 384 -0.72 3.04 17.53
C PHE A 384 -2.06 3.38 18.17
N ASN A 385 -2.64 4.54 17.83
CA ASN A 385 -3.92 4.98 18.36
C ASN A 385 -5.06 4.03 17.98
N ARG A 386 -5.07 3.53 16.73
CA ARG A 386 -6.04 2.52 16.28
C ARG A 386 -5.94 1.23 17.07
N LEU A 387 -4.71 0.71 17.27
CA LEU A 387 -4.48 -0.50 18.06
C LEU A 387 -4.82 -0.28 19.54
N PHE A 388 -4.51 0.89 20.09
CA PHE A 388 -4.84 1.26 21.46
C PHE A 388 -6.36 1.36 21.67
N ALA A 389 -7.10 1.99 20.76
CA ALA A 389 -8.55 2.04 20.81
C ALA A 389 -9.18 0.64 20.63
N ALA A 390 -8.66 -0.16 19.69
CA ALA A 390 -9.11 -1.53 19.45
C ALA A 390 -8.72 -2.48 20.60
N SER A 391 -7.81 -2.10 21.49
CA SER A 391 -7.35 -2.93 22.60
C SER A 391 -8.42 -3.18 23.66
N TRP A 392 -9.45 -2.32 23.74
CA TRP A 392 -10.63 -2.52 24.59
C TRP A 392 -11.56 -3.65 24.08
N PHE A 393 -11.56 -3.91 22.77
CA PHE A 393 -12.33 -4.99 22.14
C PHE A 393 -11.42 -6.16 21.75
N LYS A 394 -11.97 -7.35 21.50
CA LYS A 394 -11.26 -8.63 21.32
C LYS A 394 -10.48 -8.70 19.98
N SER A 395 -9.66 -7.70 19.67
CA SER A 395 -8.92 -7.56 18.42
C SER A 395 -7.79 -8.60 18.28
N SER A 396 -7.71 -9.23 17.11
CA SER A 396 -6.68 -10.19 16.73
C SER A 396 -5.27 -9.60 16.62
N GLU A 397 -5.15 -8.26 16.62
CA GLU A 397 -3.92 -7.50 16.35
C GLU A 397 -3.18 -7.00 17.60
N ARG A 398 -3.68 -7.27 18.82
CA ARG A 398 -3.03 -6.82 20.07
C ARG A 398 -1.54 -7.19 20.18
N HIS A 399 -1.14 -8.31 19.56
CA HIS A 399 0.24 -8.79 19.54
C HIS A 399 1.21 -7.88 18.77
N LEU A 400 0.71 -6.94 17.95
CA LEU A 400 1.52 -5.97 17.20
C LEU A 400 1.83 -4.71 18.01
N PHE A 401 1.25 -4.53 19.20
CA PHE A 401 1.50 -3.34 20.01
C PHE A 401 2.98 -3.13 20.35
N PRO A 402 3.75 -4.14 20.81
CA PRO A 402 5.20 -3.99 21.04
C PRO A 402 5.98 -3.69 19.76
N VAL A 403 5.50 -4.21 18.62
CA VAL A 403 6.08 -3.96 17.29
C VAL A 403 5.93 -2.47 16.96
N VAL A 404 4.71 -1.95 16.99
CA VAL A 404 4.43 -0.54 16.69
C VAL A 404 5.18 0.40 17.63
N GLN A 405 5.29 0.05 18.92
CA GLN A 405 6.10 0.82 19.87
C GLN A 405 7.59 0.81 19.51
N THR A 406 8.14 -0.32 19.07
CA THR A 406 9.54 -0.42 18.60
C THR A 406 9.77 0.45 17.36
N TRP A 407 8.83 0.45 16.41
CA TRP A 407 8.91 1.30 15.22
C TRP A 407 8.74 2.79 15.56
N LEU A 408 7.87 3.15 16.49
CA LEU A 408 7.73 4.51 17.02
C LEU A 408 9.05 5.03 17.61
N ASN A 409 9.67 4.24 18.48
CA ASN A 409 10.98 4.59 19.06
C ASN A 409 12.02 4.72 17.95
N ARG A 410 12.00 3.83 16.96
CA ARG A 410 12.96 3.89 15.86
C ARG A 410 12.82 5.15 15.00
N VAL A 411 11.59 5.57 14.70
CA VAL A 411 11.33 6.85 14.01
C VAL A 411 11.87 8.01 14.86
N ALA A 412 11.63 8.00 16.17
CA ALA A 412 12.15 9.02 17.09
C ALA A 412 13.69 9.06 17.12
N ASP A 413 14.36 7.91 17.08
CA ASP A 413 15.82 7.82 17.01
C ASP A 413 16.37 8.42 15.70
N GLU A 414 15.72 8.16 14.57
CA GLU A 414 16.09 8.75 13.27
C GLU A 414 15.82 10.26 13.23
N GLU A 415 14.74 10.74 13.86
CA GLU A 415 14.46 12.18 14.05
C GLU A 415 15.55 12.84 14.90
N ALA A 416 15.98 12.19 16.00
CA ALA A 416 17.06 12.69 16.86
C ALA A 416 18.42 12.68 16.13
N ALA A 417 18.70 11.65 15.33
CA ALA A 417 19.90 11.56 14.50
C ALA A 417 19.93 12.68 13.45
N LEU A 418 18.80 12.95 12.78
CA LEU A 418 18.67 14.08 11.86
C LEU A 418 18.87 15.42 12.58
N ALA A 419 18.31 15.59 13.77
CA ALA A 419 18.51 16.80 14.58
C ALA A 419 19.97 16.98 15.03
N GLY A 420 20.74 15.89 15.18
CA GLY A 420 22.19 15.91 15.38
C GLY A 420 22.93 16.38 14.12
N LEU A 421 22.64 15.77 12.97
CA LEU A 421 23.22 16.15 11.68
C LEU A 421 22.94 17.61 11.33
N ASN A 422 21.73 18.10 11.59
CA ASN A 422 21.36 19.49 11.32
C ASN A 422 22.06 20.50 12.25
N ARG A 423 22.57 20.07 13.42
CA ARG A 423 23.42 20.89 14.29
C ARG A 423 24.87 20.94 13.78
N GLU A 424 25.38 19.86 13.22
CA GLU A 424 26.75 19.78 12.68
C GLU A 424 26.88 20.44 11.30
N ARG A 425 25.91 20.19 10.42
CA ARG A 425 25.84 20.70 9.06
C ARG A 425 24.42 21.18 8.78
N PRO A 426 24.07 22.40 9.19
CA PRO A 426 22.73 22.89 8.94
C PRO A 426 22.46 23.05 7.44
N GLN A 427 21.23 22.78 7.03
CA GLN A 427 20.78 22.98 5.65
C GLN A 427 19.57 23.92 5.61
N VAL A 428 19.61 24.83 4.64
CA VAL A 428 18.49 25.67 4.24
C VAL A 428 17.47 24.82 3.45
N PRO A 429 16.18 24.85 3.83
CA PRO A 429 15.13 24.15 3.09
C PRO A 429 15.05 24.58 1.61
N PRO A 430 15.00 23.65 0.63
CA PRO A 430 14.90 23.97 -0.79
C PRO A 430 13.45 24.34 -1.18
N VAL A 431 13.02 25.55 -0.80
CA VAL A 431 11.64 26.03 -0.95
C VAL A 431 11.41 26.92 -2.18
N PHE A 432 12.47 27.43 -2.78
CA PHE A 432 12.40 28.28 -3.96
C PHE A 432 12.32 27.42 -5.22
N VAL A 433 11.27 27.60 -6.02
CA VAL A 433 10.99 26.79 -7.21
C VAL A 433 11.23 27.63 -8.47
N THR A 434 12.08 27.15 -9.36
CA THR A 434 12.48 27.89 -10.56
C THR A 434 11.94 27.23 -11.83
N GLY A 435 11.48 28.04 -12.79
CA GLY A 435 11.16 27.61 -14.15
C GLY A 435 9.85 26.84 -14.36
N VAL A 436 9.33 26.15 -13.35
CA VAL A 436 8.08 25.35 -13.45
C VAL A 436 6.93 26.07 -12.74
N PRO A 437 5.71 26.11 -13.32
CA PRO A 437 4.56 26.68 -12.64
C PRO A 437 4.15 25.82 -11.43
N LEU A 438 3.83 26.46 -10.31
CA LEU A 438 3.41 25.74 -9.10
C LEU A 438 2.06 25.06 -9.32
N THR A 439 1.89 23.93 -8.65
CA THR A 439 0.65 23.15 -8.66
C THR A 439 -0.13 23.33 -7.35
N PRO A 440 -1.45 23.05 -7.32
CA PRO A 440 -2.22 23.15 -6.08
C PRO A 440 -1.73 22.21 -4.96
N SER A 441 -0.90 21.20 -5.24
CA SER A 441 -0.24 20.41 -4.19
C SER A 441 0.78 21.20 -3.38
N GLU A 442 1.26 22.34 -3.90
CA GLU A 442 2.36 23.14 -3.34
C GLU A 442 1.83 24.47 -2.76
N GLU A 443 0.62 24.44 -2.20
CA GLU A 443 -0.09 25.66 -1.77
C GLU A 443 0.68 26.51 -0.77
N SER A 444 1.44 25.89 0.13
CA SER A 444 2.26 26.61 1.10
C SER A 444 3.30 27.52 0.46
N LEU A 445 3.71 27.25 -0.79
CA LEU A 445 4.70 28.03 -1.53
C LEU A 445 4.08 29.13 -2.40
N PHE A 446 2.75 29.17 -2.53
CA PHE A 446 2.08 30.19 -3.33
C PHE A 446 1.93 31.48 -2.52
N THR A 447 2.72 32.50 -2.87
CA THR A 447 2.71 33.81 -2.20
C THR A 447 2.15 34.91 -3.10
N GLY A 448 1.27 35.73 -2.55
CA GLY A 448 0.71 36.91 -3.20
C GLY A 448 -0.42 36.63 -4.20
N ARG A 449 -0.75 37.63 -5.03
CA ARG A 449 -1.75 37.58 -6.13
C ARG A 449 -3.21 37.39 -5.71
N GLN A 450 -3.50 37.48 -4.43
CA GLN A 450 -4.87 37.41 -3.90
C GLN A 450 -5.70 38.63 -4.30
N ASP A 451 -5.05 39.78 -4.49
CA ASP A 451 -5.63 40.99 -5.05
C ASP A 451 -6.16 40.76 -6.47
N LEU A 452 -5.37 40.13 -7.33
CA LEU A 452 -5.73 39.87 -8.72
C LEU A 452 -6.84 38.82 -8.82
N ALA A 453 -6.82 37.79 -7.98
CA ALA A 453 -7.93 36.82 -7.90
C ALA A 453 -9.23 37.50 -7.47
N ARG A 454 -9.19 38.42 -6.51
CA ARG A 454 -10.36 39.23 -6.12
C ARG A 454 -10.86 40.12 -7.25
N LEU A 455 -9.96 40.74 -8.02
CA LEU A 455 -10.33 41.54 -9.19
C LEU A 455 -10.99 40.69 -10.29
N ILE A 456 -10.45 39.50 -10.56
CA ILE A 456 -11.06 38.55 -11.48
C ILE A 456 -12.45 38.15 -10.97
N ASP A 457 -12.61 37.86 -9.68
CA ASP A 457 -13.91 37.50 -9.12
C ASP A 457 -14.96 38.63 -9.29
N GLN A 458 -14.55 39.88 -9.07
CA GLN A 458 -15.38 41.06 -9.32
C GLN A 458 -15.77 41.20 -10.79
N ASP A 459 -14.83 40.97 -11.71
CA ASP A 459 -15.09 40.99 -13.15
C ASP A 459 -16.06 39.88 -13.56
N LEU A 460 -15.94 38.70 -12.97
CA LEU A 460 -16.86 37.58 -13.19
C LEU A 460 -18.26 37.85 -12.62
N ALA A 461 -18.38 38.67 -11.58
CA ALA A 461 -19.66 39.07 -10.99
C ALA A 461 -20.35 40.21 -11.76
N THR A 462 -19.67 40.85 -12.71
CA THR A 462 -20.18 42.02 -13.43
C THR A 462 -21.33 41.66 -14.38
N THR A 463 -22.37 42.51 -14.40
CA THR A 463 -23.60 42.35 -15.20
C THR A 463 -23.38 42.57 -16.70
N ARG A 464 -22.32 43.30 -17.07
CA ARG A 464 -21.87 43.51 -18.45
C ARG A 464 -20.77 42.49 -18.80
N PRO A 465 -21.12 41.44 -19.55
CA PRO A 465 -20.17 40.41 -19.92
C PRO A 465 -19.16 40.93 -20.93
N VAL A 466 -17.88 40.81 -20.62
CA VAL A 466 -16.80 41.06 -21.58
C VAL A 466 -15.73 39.97 -21.44
N PRO A 467 -15.01 39.63 -22.51
CA PRO A 467 -13.81 38.79 -22.41
C PRO A 467 -12.80 39.45 -21.46
N LEU A 468 -12.17 38.64 -20.62
CA LEU A 468 -11.13 39.07 -19.70
C LEU A 468 -9.77 38.79 -20.31
N VAL A 469 -8.81 39.66 -20.07
CA VAL A 469 -7.43 39.50 -20.54
C VAL A 469 -6.49 39.59 -19.35
N LEU A 470 -5.72 38.55 -19.10
CA LEU A 470 -4.61 38.57 -18.17
C LEU A 470 -3.31 38.82 -18.93
N GLN A 471 -2.83 40.05 -18.86
CA GLN A 471 -1.60 40.46 -19.52
C GLN A 471 -0.44 40.45 -18.54
N GLY A 472 0.63 39.72 -18.81
CA GLY A 472 1.85 39.79 -18.01
C GLY A 472 3.04 39.20 -18.72
N GLN A 473 4.25 39.74 -18.50
CA GLN A 473 5.46 39.25 -19.18
C GLN A 473 5.74 37.76 -18.91
N ARG A 474 6.62 37.15 -19.70
CA ARG A 474 7.08 35.77 -19.44
C ARG A 474 7.66 35.69 -18.03
N ARG A 475 7.49 34.55 -17.37
CA ARG A 475 8.00 34.28 -16.01
C ARG A 475 7.42 35.16 -14.87
N MET A 476 6.28 35.83 -15.09
CA MET A 476 5.58 36.60 -14.03
C MET A 476 4.62 35.78 -13.14
N GLY A 477 4.51 34.46 -13.40
CA GLY A 477 3.63 33.56 -12.64
C GLY A 477 2.20 33.43 -13.20
N LYS A 478 1.98 33.69 -14.50
CA LYS A 478 0.66 33.58 -15.16
C LYS A 478 0.08 32.16 -15.03
N SER A 479 0.80 31.16 -15.49
CA SER A 479 0.34 29.75 -15.46
C SER A 479 0.22 29.24 -14.01
N THR A 480 1.10 29.69 -13.10
CA THR A 480 0.92 29.43 -11.66
C THR A 480 -0.39 30.00 -11.14
N LEU A 481 -0.72 31.27 -11.46
CA LEU A 481 -2.01 31.85 -11.05
C LEU A 481 -3.19 31.04 -11.61
N LEU A 482 -3.15 30.64 -12.89
CA LEU A 482 -4.20 29.82 -13.50
C LEU A 482 -4.43 28.50 -12.76
N ASN A 483 -3.35 27.81 -12.36
CA ASN A 483 -3.43 26.58 -11.57
C ASN A 483 -4.10 26.80 -10.19
N PHE A 484 -3.93 27.97 -9.60
CA PHE A 484 -4.46 28.32 -8.28
C PHE A 484 -5.85 28.97 -8.30
N LEU A 485 -6.29 29.51 -9.45
CA LEU A 485 -7.63 30.12 -9.57
C LEU A 485 -8.79 29.20 -9.09
N PRO A 486 -8.81 27.87 -9.32
CA PRO A 486 -9.91 27.02 -8.84
C PRO A 486 -10.05 27.03 -7.31
N ARG A 487 -8.94 27.19 -6.59
CA ARG A 487 -8.97 27.34 -5.13
C ARG A 487 -9.30 28.78 -4.72
N LEU A 488 -8.70 29.77 -5.38
CA LEU A 488 -8.87 31.19 -5.03
C LEU A 488 -10.30 31.69 -5.28
N LEU A 489 -11.00 31.17 -6.30
CA LEU A 489 -12.39 31.54 -6.63
C LEU A 489 -13.43 30.60 -5.98
N GLY A 490 -12.98 29.54 -5.31
CA GLY A 490 -13.82 28.57 -4.63
C GLY A 490 -14.77 27.78 -5.56
N THR A 491 -15.76 27.10 -4.96
CA THR A 491 -16.69 26.22 -5.67
C THR A 491 -17.75 26.94 -6.51
N GLY A 492 -17.87 28.26 -6.35
CA GLY A 492 -18.81 29.09 -7.12
C GLY A 492 -18.37 29.34 -8.56
N THR A 493 -17.09 29.12 -8.89
CA THR A 493 -16.56 29.28 -10.24
C THR A 493 -15.82 28.01 -10.67
N ARG A 494 -16.33 27.36 -11.71
CA ARG A 494 -15.64 26.27 -12.39
C ARG A 494 -14.63 26.85 -13.36
N ILE A 495 -13.45 26.25 -13.46
CA ILE A 495 -12.39 26.70 -14.38
C ILE A 495 -12.02 25.58 -15.32
N VAL A 496 -11.94 25.90 -16.60
CA VAL A 496 -11.43 25.04 -17.67
C VAL A 496 -10.24 25.76 -18.29
N SER A 497 -9.04 25.20 -18.13
CA SER A 497 -7.80 25.79 -18.67
C SER A 497 -7.34 25.06 -19.91
N LEU A 498 -7.00 25.81 -20.97
CA LEU A 498 -6.39 25.32 -22.20
C LEU A 498 -5.05 26.02 -22.42
N ASP A 499 -4.08 25.33 -23.01
CA ASP A 499 -2.78 25.90 -23.39
C ASP A 499 -2.63 25.91 -24.92
N PHE A 500 -2.69 27.10 -25.52
CA PHE A 500 -2.61 27.27 -26.97
C PHE A 500 -1.19 27.15 -27.52
N GLN A 501 -0.16 27.01 -26.68
CA GLN A 501 1.17 26.59 -27.16
C GLN A 501 1.10 25.23 -27.86
N GLY A 502 0.29 24.31 -27.34
CA GLY A 502 0.06 22.98 -27.91
C GLY A 502 -0.86 22.93 -29.12
N LEU A 503 -1.45 24.07 -29.52
CA LEU A 503 -2.47 24.12 -30.58
C LEU A 503 -1.94 23.57 -31.92
N SER A 504 -0.68 23.86 -32.27
CA SER A 504 -0.06 23.39 -33.52
C SER A 504 -0.06 21.86 -33.71
N GLY A 505 0.00 21.11 -32.61
CA GLY A 505 -0.05 19.63 -32.59
C GLY A 505 -1.45 19.06 -32.39
N ASN A 506 -2.48 19.90 -32.20
CA ASN A 506 -3.85 19.47 -31.98
C ASN A 506 -4.55 19.16 -33.32
N PRO A 507 -5.29 18.04 -33.47
CA PRO A 507 -6.08 17.77 -34.68
C PRO A 507 -7.10 18.87 -35.02
N LEU A 508 -7.58 19.61 -34.02
CA LEU A 508 -8.57 20.69 -34.13
C LEU A 508 -7.91 22.08 -34.23
N LYS A 509 -6.64 22.18 -34.62
CA LYS A 509 -5.88 23.45 -34.67
C LYS A 509 -6.52 24.53 -35.55
N ALA A 510 -7.21 24.13 -36.61
CA ALA A 510 -7.93 25.04 -37.51
C ALA A 510 -9.24 25.57 -36.90
N GLU A 511 -9.81 24.85 -35.93
CA GLU A 511 -11.10 25.15 -35.30
C GLU A 511 -10.98 25.15 -33.77
N PRO A 512 -10.25 26.12 -33.15
CA PRO A 512 -9.94 26.09 -31.72
C PRO A 512 -11.18 26.10 -30.81
N HIS A 513 -12.30 26.67 -31.28
CA HIS A 513 -13.59 26.66 -30.59
C HIS A 513 -14.09 25.24 -30.30
N ARG A 514 -13.81 24.26 -31.18
CA ARG A 514 -14.19 22.86 -30.96
C ARG A 514 -13.35 22.19 -29.89
N TRP A 515 -12.08 22.54 -29.81
CA TRP A 515 -11.22 22.05 -28.74
C TRP A 515 -11.73 22.56 -27.38
N ILE A 516 -12.13 23.82 -27.30
CA ILE A 516 -12.78 24.38 -26.10
C ILE A 516 -14.05 23.60 -25.75
N ALA A 517 -14.92 23.33 -26.73
CA ALA A 517 -16.15 22.57 -26.49
C ALA A 517 -15.86 21.16 -25.94
N ALA A 518 -14.90 20.45 -26.54
CA ALA A 518 -14.48 19.12 -26.09
C ALA A 518 -13.90 19.15 -24.67
N GLU A 519 -13.08 20.14 -24.35
CA GLU A 519 -12.44 20.24 -23.03
C GLU A 519 -13.44 20.65 -21.94
N VAL A 520 -14.39 21.53 -22.25
CA VAL A 520 -15.51 21.86 -21.37
C VAL A 520 -16.37 20.62 -21.12
N ALA A 521 -16.76 19.88 -22.17
CA ALA A 521 -17.56 18.66 -22.04
C ALA A 521 -16.84 17.62 -21.16
N ARG A 522 -15.57 17.33 -21.46
CA ARG A 522 -14.72 16.41 -20.68
C ARG A 522 -14.68 16.79 -19.20
N THR A 523 -14.50 18.07 -18.92
CA THR A 523 -14.40 18.60 -17.56
C THR A 523 -15.72 18.49 -16.78
N LEU A 524 -16.87 18.58 -17.47
CA LEU A 524 -18.19 18.40 -16.87
C LEU A 524 -18.54 16.91 -16.65
N THR A 525 -18.19 16.03 -17.60
CA THR A 525 -18.42 14.58 -17.50
C THR A 525 -17.66 13.94 -16.34
N VAL A 526 -16.39 14.31 -16.12
CA VAL A 526 -15.57 13.80 -15.01
C VAL A 526 -16.20 14.09 -13.64
N GLU A 527 -17.03 15.13 -13.53
CA GLU A 527 -17.69 15.53 -12.29
C GLU A 527 -19.10 14.96 -12.11
N GLY A 528 -19.53 14.06 -13.00
CA GLY A 528 -20.85 13.42 -12.91
C GLY A 528 -22.02 14.35 -13.25
N ILE A 529 -21.75 15.50 -13.88
CA ILE A 529 -22.77 16.31 -14.55
C ILE A 529 -23.06 15.61 -15.88
N GLU A 530 -24.34 15.35 -16.19
CA GLU A 530 -24.82 14.57 -17.36
C GLU A 530 -23.95 14.71 -18.62
N ASP A 531 -23.80 13.61 -19.37
CA ASP A 531 -23.05 13.55 -20.63
C ASP A 531 -23.61 14.55 -21.65
N ARG A 532 -23.02 15.76 -21.65
CA ARG A 532 -23.28 16.80 -22.64
C ARG A 532 -22.19 16.72 -23.68
N SER A 533 -22.33 15.74 -24.57
CA SER A 533 -21.47 15.62 -25.74
C SER A 533 -21.46 16.94 -26.53
N PRO A 534 -20.28 17.44 -26.93
CA PRO A 534 -20.18 18.64 -27.75
C PRO A 534 -20.79 18.39 -29.14
N PRO A 535 -21.21 19.43 -29.87
CA PRO A 535 -21.78 19.27 -31.20
C PRO A 535 -20.77 18.65 -32.20
N GLU A 536 -21.29 17.77 -33.08
CA GLU A 536 -20.66 17.28 -34.32
C GLU A 536 -20.23 18.46 -35.24
N PRO A 537 -19.31 18.28 -36.22
CA PRO A 537 -18.61 19.38 -36.90
C PRO A 537 -19.58 20.42 -37.48
N ALA A 538 -19.47 21.64 -36.97
CA ALA A 538 -20.23 22.80 -37.39
C ALA A 538 -19.40 24.07 -37.16
N ALA A 539 -19.80 25.17 -37.81
CA ALA A 539 -19.20 26.49 -37.61
C ALA A 539 -19.21 26.91 -36.12
N TRP A 540 -18.35 27.87 -35.75
CA TRP A 540 -18.23 28.32 -34.35
C TRP A 540 -19.57 28.75 -33.70
N GLY A 541 -20.56 29.16 -34.50
CA GLY A 541 -21.91 29.49 -34.04
C GLY A 541 -22.59 28.32 -33.32
N ALA A 542 -22.43 27.08 -33.79
CA ALA A 542 -23.00 25.90 -33.16
C ALA A 542 -22.35 25.62 -31.78
N THR A 543 -21.05 25.86 -31.66
CA THR A 543 -20.37 25.79 -30.35
C THR A 543 -20.88 26.87 -29.40
N LEU A 544 -21.13 28.09 -29.90
CA LEU A 544 -21.72 29.15 -29.07
C LEU A 544 -23.15 28.83 -28.64
N ASP A 545 -23.97 28.27 -29.53
CA ASP A 545 -25.32 27.81 -29.20
C ASP A 545 -25.27 26.72 -28.13
N TRP A 546 -24.37 25.74 -28.28
CA TRP A 546 -24.16 24.70 -27.28
C TRP A 546 -23.73 25.28 -25.92
N LEU A 547 -22.75 26.19 -25.88
CA LEU A 547 -22.36 26.88 -24.64
C LEU A 547 -23.54 27.63 -24.01
N THR A 548 -24.41 28.22 -24.81
CA THR A 548 -25.62 28.89 -24.33
C THR A 548 -26.57 27.92 -23.61
N THR A 549 -26.65 26.65 -24.03
CA THR A 549 -27.46 25.63 -23.32
C THR A 549 -26.95 25.31 -21.91
N LEU A 550 -25.72 25.68 -21.58
CA LEU A 550 -25.12 25.49 -20.26
C LEU A 550 -25.45 26.65 -19.30
N GLU A 551 -25.91 27.80 -19.79
CA GLU A 551 -26.19 29.00 -18.99
C GLU A 551 -27.32 28.81 -17.96
N GLU A 552 -28.41 28.14 -18.36
CA GLU A 552 -29.55 27.88 -17.47
C GLU A 552 -29.17 26.94 -16.30
N PRO A 553 -28.55 25.77 -16.52
CA PRO A 553 -28.06 24.92 -15.43
C PRO A 553 -27.07 25.63 -14.50
N LEU A 554 -26.12 26.39 -15.07
CA LEU A 554 -25.15 27.16 -14.29
C LEU A 554 -25.86 28.22 -13.44
N THR A 555 -26.88 28.88 -13.98
CA THR A 555 -27.68 29.87 -13.25
C THR A 555 -28.48 29.23 -12.11
N THR A 556 -29.16 28.11 -12.36
CA THR A 556 -29.91 27.35 -11.34
C THR A 556 -29.02 26.86 -10.22
N ALA A 557 -27.80 26.41 -10.53
CA ALA A 557 -26.82 25.99 -9.54
C ALA A 557 -26.09 27.17 -8.85
N ASN A 558 -26.35 28.42 -9.27
CA ASN A 558 -25.60 29.62 -8.91
C ASN A 558 -24.07 29.46 -9.08
N ARG A 559 -23.66 28.86 -10.19
CA ARG A 559 -22.26 28.62 -10.56
C ARG A 559 -21.88 29.44 -11.80
N ARG A 560 -20.59 29.72 -11.93
CA ARG A 560 -19.97 30.36 -13.10
C ARG A 560 -18.99 29.39 -13.75
N LEU A 561 -18.72 29.58 -15.04
CA LEU A 561 -17.70 28.84 -15.78
C LEU A 561 -16.69 29.82 -16.39
N LEU A 562 -15.43 29.68 -16.02
CA LEU A 562 -14.33 30.45 -16.57
C LEU A 562 -13.49 29.55 -17.49
N ILE A 563 -13.43 29.90 -18.77
CA ILE A 563 -12.59 29.23 -19.76
C ILE A 563 -11.32 30.05 -19.90
N ALA A 564 -10.23 29.57 -19.31
CA ALA A 564 -8.93 30.21 -19.36
C ALA A 564 -8.10 29.66 -20.53
N ILE A 565 -7.59 30.52 -21.39
CA ILE A 565 -6.77 30.18 -22.54
C ILE A 565 -5.38 30.77 -22.32
N ASP A 566 -4.41 29.92 -22.02
CA ASP A 566 -2.99 30.28 -21.85
C ASP A 566 -2.25 30.33 -23.19
N GLU A 567 -1.20 31.16 -23.24
CA GLU A 567 -0.33 31.39 -24.41
C GLU A 567 -1.11 31.58 -25.73
N VAL A 568 -2.02 32.55 -25.76
CA VAL A 568 -2.83 32.91 -26.94
C VAL A 568 -1.99 33.31 -28.16
N GLU A 569 -0.70 33.62 -27.96
CA GLU A 569 0.32 33.79 -29.01
C GLU A 569 0.40 32.57 -29.93
N GLY A 570 0.08 31.37 -29.43
CA GLY A 570 0.00 30.15 -30.22
C GLY A 570 -1.06 30.21 -31.32
N LEU A 571 -2.20 30.87 -31.05
CA LEU A 571 -3.24 31.12 -32.05
C LEU A 571 -2.76 32.13 -33.09
N GLU A 572 -2.16 33.24 -32.66
CA GLU A 572 -1.66 34.26 -33.58
C GLU A 572 -0.60 33.70 -34.52
N ARG A 573 0.31 32.88 -33.99
CA ARG A 573 1.28 32.15 -34.81
C ARG A 573 0.57 31.33 -35.90
N GLY A 574 -0.50 30.63 -35.54
CA GLY A 574 -1.25 29.82 -36.50
C GLY A 574 -2.04 30.61 -37.54
N ILE A 575 -2.60 31.75 -37.15
CA ILE A 575 -3.22 32.69 -38.09
C ILE A 575 -2.19 33.18 -39.10
N ARG A 576 -1.01 33.61 -38.63
CA ARG A 576 0.07 34.09 -39.49
C ARG A 576 0.66 33.01 -40.39
N GLU A 577 0.76 31.78 -39.90
CA GLU A 577 1.24 30.60 -40.66
C GLU A 577 0.15 29.96 -41.54
N GLY A 578 -1.08 30.48 -41.50
CA GLY A 578 -2.18 30.08 -42.39
C GLY A 578 -2.90 28.78 -42.02
N TRP A 579 -2.67 28.23 -40.82
CA TRP A 579 -3.38 27.03 -40.34
C TRP A 579 -4.42 27.30 -39.26
N GLY A 580 -4.46 28.50 -38.69
CA GLY A 580 -5.46 28.94 -37.70
C GLY A 580 -6.48 29.89 -38.30
N ASP A 581 -7.74 29.79 -37.85
CA ASP A 581 -8.85 30.63 -38.32
C ASP A 581 -9.00 31.92 -37.48
N PRO A 582 -8.87 33.13 -38.08
CA PRO A 582 -9.13 34.40 -37.41
C PRO A 582 -10.56 34.55 -36.88
N ALA A 583 -11.54 33.83 -37.45
CA ALA A 583 -12.93 33.89 -37.01
C ALA A 583 -13.12 33.39 -35.56
N PHE A 584 -12.12 32.72 -34.98
CA PHE A 584 -12.12 32.42 -33.55
C PHE A 584 -12.22 33.69 -32.68
N LEU A 585 -11.65 34.82 -33.10
CA LEU A 585 -11.79 36.08 -32.37
C LEU A 585 -13.21 36.64 -32.45
N ASP A 586 -13.90 36.42 -33.58
CA ASP A 586 -15.31 36.76 -33.74
C ASP A 586 -16.19 35.89 -32.83
N PHE A 587 -15.85 34.61 -32.67
CA PHE A 587 -16.45 33.72 -31.68
C PHE A 587 -16.28 34.25 -30.24
N LEU A 588 -15.07 34.64 -29.83
CA LEU A 588 -14.81 35.18 -28.48
C LEU A 588 -15.61 36.45 -28.21
N ARG A 589 -15.72 37.34 -29.21
CA ARG A 589 -16.53 38.56 -29.12
C ARG A 589 -18.01 38.21 -28.95
N ALA A 590 -18.56 37.38 -29.83
CA ALA A 590 -19.96 36.96 -29.78
C ALA A 590 -20.29 36.20 -28.47
N ALA A 591 -19.36 35.41 -27.97
CA ALA A 591 -19.47 34.74 -26.67
C ALA A 591 -19.52 35.75 -25.52
N GLY A 592 -18.70 36.80 -25.57
CA GLY A 592 -18.77 37.92 -24.62
C GLY A 592 -20.15 38.58 -24.59
N ASP A 593 -20.77 38.80 -25.74
CA ASP A 593 -22.08 39.47 -25.81
C ASP A 593 -23.25 38.58 -25.31
N ARG A 594 -23.17 37.27 -25.60
CA ARG A 594 -24.27 36.32 -25.38
C ARG A 594 -24.22 35.61 -24.02
N LEU A 595 -23.03 35.26 -23.54
CA LEU A 595 -22.84 34.42 -22.34
C LEU A 595 -22.74 35.27 -21.06
N ARG A 596 -23.45 34.86 -20.01
CA ARG A 596 -23.56 35.60 -18.74
C ARG A 596 -22.80 34.90 -17.62
N ARG A 597 -23.02 33.59 -17.45
CA ARG A 597 -22.34 32.73 -16.47
C ARG A 597 -21.04 32.14 -17.02
N ILE A 598 -20.87 32.07 -18.34
CA ILE A 598 -19.64 31.63 -18.99
C ILE A 598 -18.79 32.84 -19.39
N ARG A 599 -17.50 32.82 -19.04
CA ARG A 599 -16.53 33.89 -19.30
C ARG A 599 -15.24 33.32 -19.88
N PHE A 600 -14.62 34.07 -20.78
CA PHE A 600 -13.32 33.74 -21.34
C PHE A 600 -12.23 34.60 -20.67
N LEU A 601 -11.13 33.96 -20.27
CA LEU A 601 -9.92 34.61 -19.78
C LEU A 601 -8.77 34.30 -20.73
N LEU A 602 -8.34 35.32 -21.48
CA LEU A 602 -7.24 35.22 -22.43
C LEU A 602 -5.94 35.62 -21.72
N VAL A 603 -4.96 34.72 -21.67
CA VAL A 603 -3.69 34.98 -21.00
C VAL A 603 -2.60 35.18 -22.05
N THR A 604 -1.91 36.32 -21.95
CA THR A 604 -0.94 36.77 -22.96
C THR A 604 0.26 37.44 -22.33
N ALA A 605 1.42 37.30 -22.98
CA ALA A 605 2.64 38.02 -22.69
C ALA A 605 2.60 39.49 -23.16
N HIS A 606 1.85 39.77 -24.22
CA HIS A 606 1.92 41.05 -24.93
C HIS A 606 0.56 41.78 -24.95
N PRO A 607 0.55 43.11 -25.10
CA PRO A 607 -0.68 43.82 -25.42
C PRO A 607 -1.21 43.36 -26.80
N PHE A 608 -2.52 43.38 -27.01
CA PHE A 608 -3.13 42.99 -28.30
C PHE A 608 -2.57 43.74 -29.51
N ALA A 609 -2.18 45.01 -29.34
CA ALA A 609 -1.55 45.79 -30.39
C ALA A 609 -0.25 45.17 -30.93
N ARG A 610 0.42 44.29 -30.16
CA ARG A 610 1.61 43.52 -30.61
C ARG A 610 1.26 42.16 -31.20
N LEU A 611 0.08 41.60 -30.93
CA LEU A 611 -0.38 40.35 -31.54
C LEU A 611 -0.87 40.60 -32.97
N GLY A 612 -1.59 41.71 -33.19
CA GLY A 612 -2.03 42.13 -34.53
C GLY A 612 -3.26 43.04 -34.47
N PRO A 613 -3.56 43.79 -35.54
CA PRO A 613 -4.69 44.73 -35.57
C PRO A 613 -6.04 44.03 -35.33
N HIS A 614 -6.20 42.81 -35.84
CA HIS A 614 -7.43 42.02 -35.68
C HIS A 614 -7.76 41.66 -34.22
N TRP A 615 -6.76 41.57 -33.33
CA TRP A 615 -6.99 41.38 -31.89
C TRP A 615 -7.58 42.63 -31.25
N SER A 616 -6.96 43.78 -31.53
CA SER A 616 -7.42 45.07 -31.02
C SER A 616 -8.81 45.43 -31.53
N ASP A 617 -9.09 45.20 -32.83
CA ASP A 617 -10.37 45.57 -33.46
C ASP A 617 -11.56 44.70 -33.00
N ARG A 618 -11.31 43.40 -32.77
CA ARG A 618 -12.39 42.46 -32.39
C ARG A 618 -12.66 42.47 -30.90
N LEU A 619 -11.63 42.67 -30.07
CA LEU A 619 -11.71 42.59 -28.60
C LEU A 619 -11.56 43.96 -27.92
N ILE A 620 -12.09 45.03 -28.53
CA ILE A 620 -12.03 46.41 -28.02
C ILE A 620 -12.64 46.54 -26.60
N SER A 621 -13.69 45.77 -26.32
CA SER A 621 -14.40 45.80 -25.03
C SER A 621 -13.76 44.92 -23.95
N ALA A 622 -12.67 44.19 -24.27
CA ALA A 622 -12.09 43.22 -23.35
C ALA A 622 -11.46 43.90 -22.12
N GLN A 623 -11.80 43.41 -20.93
CA GLN A 623 -11.29 43.94 -19.67
C GLN A 623 -9.89 43.38 -19.43
N THR A 624 -8.88 44.25 -19.47
CA THR A 624 -7.48 43.84 -19.26
C THR A 624 -7.06 44.02 -17.79
N ARG A 625 -6.51 42.95 -17.21
CA ARG A 625 -5.84 42.93 -15.90
C ARG A 625 -4.36 42.65 -16.11
N ARG A 626 -3.51 43.52 -15.55
CA ARG A 626 -2.04 43.39 -15.68
C ARG A 626 -1.46 42.60 -14.53
N LEU A 627 -0.67 41.58 -14.84
CA LEU A 627 0.18 40.84 -13.92
C LEU A 627 1.60 41.40 -14.01
N GLY A 628 1.92 42.32 -13.10
CA GLY A 628 3.27 42.89 -12.94
C GLY A 628 4.14 42.07 -11.99
N PRO A 629 5.29 42.62 -11.55
CA PRO A 629 6.08 42.08 -10.44
C PRO A 629 5.25 41.88 -9.16
N LEU A 630 5.82 41.20 -8.17
CA LEU A 630 5.20 41.12 -6.85
C LEU A 630 5.28 42.49 -6.17
N VAL A 631 4.29 42.83 -5.36
CA VAL A 631 4.41 44.01 -4.48
C VAL A 631 5.45 43.71 -3.39
N GLU A 632 6.18 44.74 -2.95
CA GLU A 632 7.28 44.57 -1.99
C GLU A 632 6.92 43.73 -0.75
N PRO A 633 5.75 43.90 -0.09
CA PRO A 633 5.40 43.05 1.05
C PRO A 633 5.26 41.56 0.70
N GLU A 634 4.68 41.23 -0.47
CA GLU A 634 4.53 39.86 -0.95
C GLU A 634 5.87 39.26 -1.38
N ALA A 635 6.71 40.06 -2.04
CA ALA A 635 8.06 39.69 -2.45
C ALA A 635 8.97 39.44 -1.24
N ARG A 636 8.88 40.29 -0.20
CA ARG A 636 9.57 40.09 1.07
C ARG A 636 9.11 38.81 1.75
N GLN A 637 7.79 38.59 1.84
CA GLN A 637 7.23 37.38 2.42
C GLN A 637 7.73 36.12 1.70
N LEU A 638 7.77 36.13 0.37
CA LEU A 638 8.34 35.03 -0.43
C LEU A 638 9.77 34.69 -0.01
N LEU A 639 10.60 35.69 0.31
CA LEU A 639 12.00 35.50 0.67
C LEU A 639 12.20 35.11 2.13
N THR A 640 11.47 35.73 3.06
CA THR A 640 11.71 35.62 4.51
C THR A 640 10.83 34.58 5.19
N GLU A 641 9.63 34.32 4.65
CA GLU A 641 8.68 33.36 5.20
C GLU A 641 7.95 32.56 4.09
N PRO A 642 8.68 31.88 3.17
CA PRO A 642 8.08 31.00 2.16
C PRO A 642 7.38 29.79 2.79
N ILE A 643 7.85 29.35 3.96
CA ILE A 643 7.21 28.32 4.79
C ILE A 643 7.31 28.75 6.26
N PRO A 644 6.40 28.28 7.14
CA PRO A 644 6.49 28.56 8.56
C PRO A 644 7.83 28.09 9.15
N GLY A 645 8.55 29.00 9.82
CA GLY A 645 9.84 28.71 10.46
C GLY A 645 11.04 28.66 9.51
N PHE A 646 10.95 29.29 8.33
CA PHE A 646 12.09 29.45 7.43
C PHE A 646 13.23 30.25 8.11
N PRO A 647 14.50 29.80 8.02
CA PRO A 647 15.62 30.49 8.66
C PRO A 647 15.95 31.82 7.98
N ASP A 648 16.45 32.79 8.75
CA ASP A 648 16.97 34.05 8.20
C ASP A 648 18.35 33.84 7.55
N ILE A 649 18.35 33.60 6.24
CA ILE A 649 19.55 33.24 5.48
C ILE A 649 20.34 34.42 4.90
N TYR A 650 19.76 35.62 4.81
CA TYR A 650 20.33 36.74 4.04
C TYR A 650 21.28 37.60 4.89
N PRO A 651 22.32 38.22 4.32
CA PRO A 651 23.13 39.19 5.05
C PRO A 651 22.31 40.44 5.43
N PRO A 652 22.80 41.30 6.37
CA PRO A 652 22.10 42.52 6.75
C PRO A 652 21.82 43.43 5.54
N GLY A 653 20.54 43.69 5.25
CA GLY A 653 20.12 44.46 4.07
C GLY A 653 20.08 43.66 2.76
N GLY A 654 20.49 42.38 2.76
CA GLY A 654 20.49 41.52 1.59
C GLY A 654 19.10 41.30 0.98
N VAL A 655 18.05 41.23 1.81
CA VAL A 655 16.66 41.17 1.33
C VAL A 655 16.31 42.43 0.55
N GLU A 656 16.64 43.62 1.07
CA GLU A 656 16.33 44.90 0.39
C GLU A 656 17.05 45.03 -0.92
N ARG A 657 18.31 44.61 -0.93
CA ARG A 657 19.13 44.56 -2.12
C ARG A 657 18.52 43.64 -3.17
N LEU A 658 18.10 42.43 -2.78
CA LEU A 658 17.45 41.48 -3.69
C LEU A 658 16.16 42.04 -4.27
N LEU A 659 15.30 42.65 -3.43
CA LEU A 659 14.05 43.27 -3.85
C LEU A 659 14.28 44.42 -4.85
N HIS A 660 15.32 45.23 -4.61
CA HIS A 660 15.70 46.34 -5.47
C HIS A 660 16.29 45.86 -6.81
N GLU A 661 17.30 45.00 -6.78
CA GLU A 661 18.02 44.55 -7.99
C GLU A 661 17.15 43.69 -8.91
N THR A 662 16.27 42.87 -8.35
CA THR A 662 15.34 42.06 -9.14
C THR A 662 14.06 42.81 -9.52
N ALA A 663 13.87 44.05 -9.06
CA ALA A 663 12.62 44.81 -9.17
C ALA A 663 11.39 44.00 -8.74
N CYS A 664 11.54 43.17 -7.72
CA CYS A 664 10.53 42.23 -7.21
C CYS A 664 9.99 41.23 -8.27
N HIS A 665 10.76 40.92 -9.31
CA HIS A 665 10.37 39.98 -10.35
C HIS A 665 10.30 38.55 -9.79
N PRO A 666 9.14 37.86 -9.80
CA PRO A 666 8.95 36.60 -9.09
C PRO A 666 9.97 35.50 -9.47
N TYR A 667 10.25 35.34 -10.77
CA TYR A 667 11.22 34.35 -11.22
C TYR A 667 12.68 34.70 -10.86
N LEU A 668 13.11 35.97 -10.96
CA LEU A 668 14.47 36.37 -10.59
C LEU A 668 14.70 36.27 -9.08
N LEU A 669 13.71 36.66 -8.28
CA LEU A 669 13.71 36.46 -6.83
C LEU A 669 13.94 34.99 -6.47
N GLN A 670 13.11 34.10 -7.04
CA GLN A 670 13.21 32.67 -6.76
C GLN A 670 14.48 32.05 -7.31
N LEU A 671 14.95 32.46 -8.49
CA LEU A 671 16.19 31.95 -9.08
C LEU A 671 17.40 32.31 -8.21
N THR A 672 17.51 33.59 -7.85
CA THR A 672 18.61 34.05 -7.01
C THR A 672 18.57 33.41 -5.62
N ALA A 673 17.39 33.32 -5.01
CA ALA A 673 17.23 32.67 -3.70
C ALA A 673 17.48 31.16 -3.75
N TYR A 674 17.14 30.50 -4.86
CA TYR A 674 17.46 29.10 -5.13
C TYR A 674 18.97 28.87 -5.21
N ASP A 675 19.68 29.69 -6.00
CA ASP A 675 21.14 29.59 -6.14
C ASP A 675 21.87 29.90 -4.83
N LEU A 676 21.39 30.91 -4.08
CA LEU A 676 21.89 31.22 -2.75
C LEU A 676 21.69 30.05 -1.78
N THR A 677 20.50 29.44 -1.77
CA THR A 677 20.17 28.28 -0.93
C THR A 677 21.08 27.10 -1.26
N ARG A 678 21.34 26.84 -2.54
CA ARG A 678 22.26 25.79 -2.99
C ARG A 678 23.68 26.04 -2.48
N ARG A 679 24.21 27.25 -2.65
CA ARG A 679 25.55 27.64 -2.17
C ARG A 679 25.69 27.48 -0.65
N LEU A 680 24.68 27.90 0.10
CA LEU A 680 24.64 27.75 1.55
C LEU A 680 24.64 26.28 1.98
N ASN A 681 23.85 25.44 1.31
CA ASN A 681 23.79 24.00 1.56
C ASN A 681 25.10 23.29 1.22
N ASP A 682 25.74 23.64 0.09
CA ASP A 682 27.04 23.09 -0.31
C ASP A 682 28.14 23.48 0.70
N ALA A 683 28.06 24.69 1.28
CA ALA A 683 28.96 25.16 2.31
C ALA A 683 28.60 24.70 3.74
N GLY A 684 27.43 24.06 3.95
CA GLY A 684 26.93 23.67 5.26
C GLY A 684 26.68 24.85 6.21
N ARG A 685 26.25 26.00 5.70
CA ARG A 685 25.98 27.23 6.46
C ARG A 685 24.52 27.64 6.30
N LEU A 686 23.98 28.39 7.27
CA LEU A 686 22.65 29.00 7.16
C LEU A 686 22.68 30.46 6.74
N LYS A 687 23.77 31.19 7.03
CA LYS A 687 23.88 32.63 6.78
C LYS A 687 24.80 32.89 5.61
N ALA A 688 24.29 33.64 4.63
CA ALA A 688 25.04 34.11 3.48
C ALA A 688 25.90 35.34 3.83
N THR A 689 27.04 35.44 3.16
CA THR A 689 27.84 36.67 3.10
C THR A 689 27.38 37.56 1.94
N GLU A 690 27.89 38.79 1.85
CA GLU A 690 27.70 39.64 0.67
C GLU A 690 28.24 38.97 -0.60
N ASP A 691 29.42 38.34 -0.52
CA ASP A 691 30.02 37.61 -1.65
C ASP A 691 29.14 36.44 -2.14
N ASP A 692 28.47 35.72 -1.22
CA ASP A 692 27.53 34.65 -1.58
C ASP A 692 26.32 35.21 -2.34
N LEU A 693 25.83 36.40 -1.94
CA LEU A 693 24.70 37.09 -2.58
C LEU A 693 25.10 37.64 -3.95
N ASP A 694 26.26 38.26 -4.08
CA ASP A 694 26.83 38.72 -5.36
C ASP A 694 26.92 37.57 -6.34
N ALA A 695 27.53 36.46 -5.92
CA ALA A 695 27.69 35.30 -6.78
C ALA A 695 26.37 34.63 -7.16
N ALA A 696 25.34 34.69 -6.28
CA ALA A 696 24.00 34.19 -6.61
C ALA A 696 23.29 35.11 -7.63
N LEU A 697 23.46 36.43 -7.53
CA LEU A 697 22.92 37.39 -8.49
C LEU A 697 23.59 37.25 -9.87
N ASP A 698 24.93 37.18 -9.90
CA ASP A 698 25.69 36.97 -11.13
C ASP A 698 25.30 35.66 -11.81
N GLN A 699 25.21 34.58 -11.03
CA GLN A 699 24.77 33.29 -11.55
C GLN A 699 23.32 33.36 -12.05
N ALA A 700 22.41 34.01 -11.32
CA ALA A 700 21.04 34.17 -11.74
C ALA A 700 20.92 34.97 -13.05
N LEU A 701 21.85 35.89 -13.36
CA LEU A 701 21.92 36.59 -14.65
C LEU A 701 22.36 35.67 -15.80
N GLU A 702 23.27 34.73 -15.55
CA GLU A 702 23.81 33.80 -16.55
C GLU A 702 22.89 32.59 -16.81
N ASP A 703 22.29 32.02 -15.75
CA ASP A 703 21.54 30.76 -15.77
C ASP A 703 20.11 30.88 -16.33
N ASN A 704 19.75 32.03 -16.91
CA ASN A 704 18.41 32.28 -17.41
C ASN A 704 18.38 32.79 -18.85
N ASN A 705 17.32 32.43 -19.57
CA ASN A 705 17.03 32.98 -20.89
C ASN A 705 16.00 34.12 -20.84
N LEU A 706 15.63 34.64 -19.67
CA LEU A 706 14.63 35.70 -19.55
C LEU A 706 15.08 36.94 -20.32
N PHE A 707 16.30 37.41 -20.10
CA PHE A 707 16.81 38.63 -20.73
C PHE A 707 16.98 38.48 -22.24
N GLN A 708 17.47 37.32 -22.69
CA GLN A 708 17.58 37.02 -24.12
C GLN A 708 16.20 36.99 -24.79
N ASN A 709 15.21 36.32 -24.19
CA ASN A 709 13.84 36.30 -24.72
C ASN A 709 13.21 37.70 -24.74
N LEU A 710 13.41 38.48 -23.68
CA LEU A 710 12.93 39.88 -23.66
C LEU A 710 13.59 40.71 -24.76
N TRP A 711 14.90 40.55 -24.95
CA TRP A 711 15.63 41.20 -26.03
C TRP A 711 15.08 40.82 -27.40
N ASP A 712 14.82 39.53 -27.62
CA ASP A 712 14.29 38.99 -28.86
C ASP A 712 12.85 39.49 -29.14
N ASP A 713 12.04 39.66 -28.10
CA ASP A 713 10.67 40.20 -28.17
C ASP A 713 10.60 41.72 -28.45
N PHE A 714 11.70 42.46 -28.30
CA PHE A 714 11.75 43.89 -28.59
C PHE A 714 11.94 44.17 -30.08
N THR A 715 11.27 45.22 -30.56
CA THR A 715 11.50 45.77 -31.90
C THR A 715 12.89 46.38 -32.03
N ASP A 716 13.41 46.54 -33.24
CA ASP A 716 14.72 47.17 -33.46
C ASP A 716 14.79 48.54 -32.80
N THR A 717 13.75 49.38 -32.91
CA THR A 717 13.69 50.69 -32.26
C THR A 717 13.78 50.59 -30.72
N GLU A 718 13.09 49.63 -30.12
CA GLU A 718 13.14 49.39 -28.67
C GLU A 718 14.52 48.89 -28.24
N ARG A 719 15.16 48.00 -29.00
CA ARG A 719 16.53 47.54 -28.76
C ARG A 719 17.54 48.68 -28.84
N HIS A 720 17.42 49.56 -29.83
CA HIS A 720 18.27 50.75 -29.94
C HIS A 720 18.08 51.69 -28.75
N LEU A 721 16.84 51.90 -28.30
CA LEU A 721 16.55 52.72 -27.13
C LEU A 721 17.13 52.11 -25.85
N LEU A 722 16.98 50.80 -25.64
CA LEU A 722 17.56 50.09 -24.50
C LEU A 722 19.09 50.12 -24.53
N ALA A 723 19.70 49.96 -25.71
CA ALA A 723 21.15 50.09 -25.85
C ALA A 723 21.64 51.52 -25.57
N ALA A 724 20.87 52.54 -25.93
CA ALA A 724 21.17 53.93 -25.61
C ALA A 724 21.07 54.19 -24.09
N LEU A 725 19.99 53.71 -23.46
CA LEU A 725 19.78 53.76 -22.01
C LEU A 725 20.90 53.06 -21.24
N ALA A 726 21.31 51.86 -21.67
CA ALA A 726 22.39 51.10 -21.05
C ALA A 726 23.75 51.83 -21.13
N ARG A 727 23.94 52.68 -22.14
CA ARG A 727 25.12 53.55 -22.29
C ARG A 727 24.98 54.90 -21.58
N GLY A 728 23.92 55.11 -20.81
CA GLY A 728 23.66 56.34 -20.07
C GLY A 728 23.16 57.52 -20.93
N HIS A 729 22.62 57.25 -22.12
CA HIS A 729 21.97 58.30 -22.93
C HIS A 729 20.51 58.43 -22.47
N GLU A 730 20.07 59.65 -22.18
CA GLU A 730 18.65 59.92 -21.93
C GLU A 730 17.84 59.71 -23.21
N PRO A 731 16.66 59.07 -23.14
CA PRO A 731 15.73 59.04 -24.25
C PRO A 731 15.40 60.47 -24.67
N ALA A 732 15.53 60.79 -25.96
CA ALA A 732 14.93 62.01 -26.47
C ALA A 732 13.42 61.96 -26.13
N SER A 733 12.96 62.93 -25.33
CA SER A 733 11.55 63.11 -25.02
C SER A 733 10.77 63.10 -26.34
N ARG A 734 9.70 62.29 -26.43
CA ARG A 734 8.91 62.08 -27.65
C ARG A 734 8.66 63.41 -28.39
N PRO A 735 8.77 63.47 -29.73
CA PRO A 735 8.24 64.58 -30.49
C PRO A 735 6.74 64.72 -30.18
N GLN A 736 6.31 65.93 -29.84
CA GLN A 736 4.88 66.27 -29.78
C GLN A 736 4.22 65.79 -31.07
N ALA A 737 3.19 64.95 -30.95
CA ALA A 737 2.38 64.52 -32.06
C ALA A 737 1.89 65.77 -32.83
N GLN A 738 2.33 65.91 -34.08
CA GLN A 738 1.71 66.84 -35.02
C GLN A 738 0.26 66.39 -35.23
N GLN A 739 -0.67 67.23 -34.75
CA GLN A 739 -2.00 67.34 -35.33
C GLN A 739 -1.82 67.75 -36.80
N GLY A 740 -2.36 66.95 -37.71
CA GLY A 740 -2.31 67.20 -39.15
C GLY A 740 -3.08 66.13 -39.89
N GLU A 741 -4.37 66.38 -40.08
CA GLU A 741 -5.26 65.64 -40.96
C GLU A 741 -4.77 65.63 -42.41
N ALA A 742 -5.19 64.60 -43.15
CA ALA A 742 -5.39 64.56 -44.61
C ALA A 742 -4.17 64.79 -45.53
N HIS A 743 -3.64 63.70 -46.11
CA HIS A 743 -3.91 63.30 -47.50
C HIS A 743 -3.01 62.13 -47.91
N GLY A 744 -3.53 61.29 -48.80
CA GLY A 744 -2.86 60.09 -49.29
C GLY A 744 -1.83 60.34 -50.39
N ALA A 745 -1.29 59.20 -50.83
CA ALA A 745 -0.44 58.94 -51.99
C ALA A 745 1.05 59.31 -51.90
N ASP A 746 1.85 58.35 -52.38
CA ASP A 746 3.21 58.43 -52.90
C ASP A 746 4.38 58.54 -51.91
N ALA A 747 4.90 57.36 -51.55
CA ALA A 747 6.24 57.20 -50.95
C ALA A 747 7.07 56.19 -51.77
N GLU A 748 7.49 56.62 -52.97
CA GLU A 748 8.58 55.97 -53.71
C GLU A 748 9.59 57.01 -54.21
N HIS A 749 10.08 57.90 -53.34
CA HIS A 749 11.32 58.62 -53.60
C HIS A 749 11.86 59.25 -52.31
N LEU A 750 13.15 59.01 -52.05
CA LEU A 750 14.08 59.71 -51.14
C LEU A 750 14.86 58.79 -50.17
N ALA A 751 15.38 57.68 -50.69
CA ALA A 751 16.67 57.17 -50.24
C ALA A 751 17.77 57.90 -51.01
N ARG A 752 18.36 58.96 -50.43
CA ARG A 752 19.70 59.49 -50.72
C ARG A 752 19.93 60.78 -49.93
N GLN A 753 20.82 60.69 -48.95
CA GLN A 753 21.90 61.64 -48.62
C GLN A 753 22.15 61.68 -47.11
N ALA A 754 23.23 61.00 -46.71
CA ALA A 754 23.98 61.39 -45.52
C ALA A 754 24.75 62.69 -45.81
N PRO A 755 25.12 63.46 -44.77
CA PRO A 755 26.56 63.60 -44.57
C PRO A 755 27.03 63.49 -43.12
N ARG A 756 28.31 63.12 -43.04
CA ARG A 756 29.23 63.05 -41.91
C ARG A 756 29.59 64.45 -41.38
N SER A 757 29.85 64.58 -40.07
CA SER A 757 31.04 65.29 -39.55
C SER A 757 31.14 65.30 -38.01
N ALA A 758 32.36 64.98 -37.52
CA ALA A 758 33.13 65.51 -36.37
C ALA A 758 32.39 65.99 -35.09
N GLY A 759 32.77 65.67 -33.85
CA GLY A 759 34.06 65.31 -33.25
C GLY A 759 34.44 66.33 -32.16
N ARG A 760 34.42 65.95 -30.87
CA ARG A 760 35.25 66.52 -29.77
C ARG A 760 35.06 65.78 -28.42
N ARG A 761 36.18 65.36 -27.81
CA ARG A 761 36.39 65.00 -26.39
C ARG A 761 36.41 66.29 -25.53
N ALA A 762 36.19 66.43 -24.22
CA ALA A 762 36.24 65.62 -22.96
C ALA A 762 35.52 66.45 -21.85
N PRO A 763 35.65 66.23 -20.50
CA PRO A 763 35.69 65.03 -19.66
C PRO A 763 34.60 65.02 -18.54
N ALA A 764 34.63 63.97 -17.71
CA ALA A 764 33.75 63.66 -16.59
C ALA A 764 33.70 64.69 -15.44
N SER A 765 32.52 64.83 -14.80
CA SER A 765 32.37 64.84 -13.33
C SER A 765 30.90 64.98 -12.89
N ALA A 766 30.52 64.17 -11.90
CA ALA A 766 29.51 64.42 -10.86
C ALA A 766 28.03 64.59 -11.28
N GLY A 767 27.18 63.70 -10.78
CA GLY A 767 25.73 63.92 -10.82
C GLY A 767 24.87 62.70 -10.49
N ARG A 768 25.13 62.00 -9.38
CA ARG A 768 24.07 61.20 -8.73
C ARG A 768 23.01 62.19 -8.23
N HIS A 769 21.80 62.11 -8.78
CA HIS A 769 20.52 62.08 -8.08
C HIS A 769 19.38 62.59 -8.97
N ALA A 770 18.33 61.76 -9.01
CA ALA A 770 16.92 62.09 -9.11
C ALA A 770 16.19 61.81 -10.44
N VAL A 771 14.98 61.30 -10.22
CA VAL A 771 13.78 61.27 -11.08
C VAL A 771 13.67 60.02 -11.97
N ARG A 772 13.00 58.92 -11.56
CA ARG A 772 11.57 58.70 -11.20
C ARG A 772 10.66 58.62 -12.44
N ALA A 773 9.99 57.46 -12.54
CA ALA A 773 8.77 57.17 -13.30
C ALA A 773 8.83 57.15 -14.83
N ALA A 774 8.89 55.93 -15.39
CA ALA A 774 8.11 55.48 -16.53
C ALA A 774 7.95 53.95 -16.47
#